data_AF-A0A238V9H4-F1
#
_entry.id   AF-A0A238V9H4-F1
#
_cell.length_a   1.000
_cell.length_b   1.000
_cell.length_c   1.000
_cell.angle_alpha   90.00
_cell.angle_beta   90.00
_cell.angle_gamma   90.00
#
_symmetry.space_group_name_H-M   'P 1'
#
loop_
_entity.id
_entity.type
_entity.pdbx_description
1 polymer ?
#
loop_
_entity_poly.entity_id
_entity_poly.type
_entity_poly.pdbx_seq_one_letter_code
_entity_poly.pdbx_strand_id
1 'polypeptide(L)'
;MKKITLIIVLFLTFGIFAQQNDWENPYVNQINKLPAKATFYSFENQKQAIIGDRTASKYYKSLNGDWKFSWVAKPADASKNFQESNFNASGWGVIDVPSNWEMRGYGTPIYSNSTYPFFSDYPYINHSDNPVGHYIKSFEVDESWGEKDIILHFGGVSSAFYVWVNGEFVGYSEDTRLPSEFNITKHIKKGKNKVAVKVYRWCDGSYLEAQDHWRMSGIEREVYVEAVSKVRLSDFTVRTNLDENYENALLQIRPKFVANIANKYVEKVGHFGDAPLKTIVDDWTLTTQLIDAEGNIVGKDNVIDLQKYFSEWYPQRDNVYFGMIETEVKAPKKWSAESPYLYTLLLTLKDNKGNLMQVTSTKVGFREVKIDDRGRFLVNGNVVKMIGVNRHDHNMKNGKSVSREDMEMDVKLLKQFNFNAVRTSHYPNDPYFYQLCDTYGIYVMDEANLETHGVRGKLSNDSQWGSAFLERAIRMVERDKNHPSIVIWSLGNESGMGPNHAAMSAWIKDFDPTRYIHYEGAQGDPTDPNYKKNYYNHGKGNPTDPKWVDMISRMYPSAQDLQDLIDDTSKIDNRPVIMCEYAHAMGNSVGNMQTYWDVIYKNDRAMGGYIWDWIDQGILKTDKNGKEFFAYGGDFGDKPNDNSFCINGIIAADRTPKPEIYECKKVNQPVLISAVDVEKGEFEILNRHHSIDLSRYNLSWNLLENGVVVQTGELAPLDTKPSEISKISINYKSSKIKPGNEYFISIIGTLKESTLWANSGYRIFEEQFKLPLKVKPIVKTNSKLTSLTVDDNTEDITINNKNINLVVNKKSGFITTYSSNGISIVENPLKLNFWRPQTENDAAYRRAKKQQNERDWLNAGDNFVVTNSNINTTEEGKVIVNVKGTIENPSTAINLTYTVLGNGQVKVDYSASIAENSPNVPKIGMQFDISNSFKNITYYGKGPQANYQDRNTGAFVGLYTGDAMTMNYGYVFPEEYGNHTGTRWFKVENETGNGVLVKGRELLNFSVLPYSTTNIEEATHTNELIERDVLTVNIDLIQMGVGGDNTWSAKAEPHEPYIIKPGTYNYSFYLIPIASKKTKINPVSIQF
;
A
#
# COMPACT_ATOMS: atom_id res chain seq x y z
N MET A 1 -42.00 5.78 -68.87
CA MET A 1 -40.75 6.36 -68.31
C MET A 1 -40.95 7.17 -67.01
N LYS A 2 -41.91 6.85 -66.13
CA LYS A 2 -42.07 7.53 -64.82
C LYS A 2 -42.04 6.60 -63.59
N LYS A 3 -41.89 5.28 -63.77
CA LYS A 3 -41.77 4.30 -62.67
C LYS A 3 -40.35 3.80 -62.40
N ILE A 4 -39.39 4.05 -63.30
CA ILE A 4 -37.99 3.60 -63.15
C ILE A 4 -37.13 4.64 -62.41
N THR A 5 -37.47 5.93 -62.52
CA THR A 5 -36.71 7.00 -61.85
C THR A 5 -36.97 7.06 -60.33
N LEU A 6 -38.14 6.61 -59.84
CA LEU A 6 -38.45 6.61 -58.40
C LEU A 6 -37.74 5.46 -57.65
N ILE A 7 -37.45 4.34 -58.32
CA ILE A 7 -36.73 3.20 -57.72
C ILE A 7 -35.22 3.49 -57.64
N ILE A 8 -34.65 4.23 -58.60
CA ILE A 8 -33.23 4.61 -58.55
C ILE A 8 -32.95 5.67 -57.48
N VAL A 9 -33.91 6.57 -57.20
CA VAL A 9 -33.75 7.57 -56.11
C VAL A 9 -33.94 6.94 -54.72
N LEU A 10 -34.74 5.86 -54.59
CA LEU A 10 -34.89 5.12 -53.32
C LEU A 10 -33.67 4.22 -52.97
N PHE A 11 -32.83 3.86 -53.95
CA PHE A 11 -31.57 3.13 -53.70
C PHE A 11 -30.35 4.05 -53.51
N LEU A 12 -30.47 5.36 -53.77
CA LEU A 12 -29.40 6.34 -53.60
C LEU A 12 -29.46 7.10 -52.25
N THR A 13 -30.38 6.73 -51.35
CA THR A 13 -30.48 7.27 -49.99
C THR A 13 -30.20 6.22 -48.91
N PHE A 14 -29.35 5.22 -49.19
CA PHE A 14 -28.51 4.72 -48.11
C PHE A 14 -27.48 5.81 -47.85
N GLY A 15 -27.80 6.71 -46.93
CA GLY A 15 -26.78 7.53 -46.31
C GLY A 15 -25.66 6.59 -45.90
N ILE A 16 -24.47 6.86 -46.41
CA ILE A 16 -23.23 6.28 -45.91
C ILE A 16 -23.11 6.78 -44.47
N PHE A 17 -23.83 6.15 -43.55
CA PHE A 17 -23.48 6.23 -42.15
C PHE A 17 -22.13 5.52 -42.09
N ALA A 18 -21.06 6.30 -41.96
CA ALA A 18 -19.76 5.75 -41.62
C ALA A 18 -19.96 4.84 -40.42
N GLN A 19 -19.57 3.57 -40.53
CA GLN A 19 -19.65 2.63 -39.44
C GLN A 19 -18.86 3.22 -38.26
N GLN A 20 -19.53 3.43 -37.12
CA GLN A 20 -18.87 3.86 -35.89
C GLN A 20 -17.81 2.84 -35.52
N ASN A 21 -16.62 3.30 -35.14
CA ASN A 21 -15.55 2.42 -34.68
C ASN A 21 -15.99 1.66 -33.42
N ASP A 22 -15.59 0.39 -33.29
CA ASP A 22 -15.95 -0.39 -32.09
C ASP A 22 -15.37 0.24 -30.81
N TRP A 23 -14.15 0.79 -30.89
CA TRP A 23 -13.44 1.49 -29.80
C TRP A 23 -13.96 2.91 -29.50
N GLU A 24 -15.07 3.31 -30.09
CA GLU A 24 -15.80 4.55 -29.78
C GLU A 24 -17.29 4.26 -29.58
N ASN A 25 -17.65 3.03 -29.22
CA ASN A 25 -19.03 2.55 -29.14
C ASN A 25 -19.27 1.74 -27.84
N PRO A 26 -19.83 2.36 -26.78
CA PRO A 26 -20.06 1.71 -25.49
C PRO A 26 -20.99 0.48 -25.52
N TYR A 27 -21.71 0.27 -26.63
CA TYR A 27 -22.52 -0.94 -26.84
C TYR A 27 -21.69 -2.14 -27.33
N VAL A 28 -20.42 -1.94 -27.71
CA VAL A 28 -19.52 -2.94 -28.28
C VAL A 28 -18.19 -2.94 -27.53
N ASN A 29 -18.20 -3.48 -26.30
CA ASN A 29 -16.98 -3.68 -25.51
C ASN A 29 -16.27 -5.02 -25.80
N GLN A 30 -16.87 -5.87 -26.65
CA GLN A 30 -16.33 -7.18 -27.03
C GLN A 30 -16.94 -7.72 -28.33
N ILE A 31 -16.17 -8.49 -29.10
CA ILE A 31 -16.63 -9.28 -30.25
C ILE A 31 -15.98 -10.66 -30.19
N ASN A 32 -16.79 -11.73 -30.22
CA ASN A 32 -16.38 -13.14 -30.17
C ASN A 32 -15.57 -13.59 -28.93
N LYS A 33 -15.49 -12.75 -27.88
CA LYS A 33 -14.87 -13.11 -26.59
C LYS A 33 -15.68 -14.24 -25.94
N LEU A 34 -14.99 -15.23 -25.38
CA LEU A 34 -15.63 -16.27 -24.61
C LEU A 34 -16.16 -15.70 -23.28
N PRO A 35 -17.23 -16.28 -22.71
CA PRO A 35 -17.70 -15.89 -21.38
C PRO A 35 -16.58 -16.02 -20.34
N ALA A 36 -16.56 -15.11 -19.35
CA ALA A 36 -15.66 -15.26 -18.20
C ALA A 36 -15.97 -16.56 -17.43
N LYS A 37 -14.92 -17.14 -16.86
CA LYS A 37 -14.93 -18.40 -16.11
C LYS A 37 -13.96 -18.28 -14.94
N ALA A 38 -14.13 -19.14 -13.94
CA ALA A 38 -13.18 -19.23 -12.84
C ALA A 38 -11.77 -19.58 -13.36
N THR A 39 -10.73 -19.14 -12.65
CA THR A 39 -9.35 -19.50 -13.01
C THR A 39 -9.04 -20.96 -12.69
N PHE A 40 -8.91 -21.81 -13.72
CA PHE A 40 -8.45 -23.20 -13.61
C PHE A 40 -7.86 -23.69 -14.94
N TYR A 41 -7.11 -24.78 -14.89
CA TYR A 41 -6.38 -25.32 -16.05
C TYR A 41 -6.61 -26.81 -16.24
N SER A 42 -6.47 -27.29 -17.48
CA SER A 42 -6.58 -28.72 -17.78
C SER A 42 -5.21 -29.40 -17.73
N PHE A 43 -5.19 -30.60 -17.15
CA PHE A 43 -4.00 -31.43 -16.99
C PHE A 43 -4.21 -32.82 -17.57
N GLU A 44 -3.12 -33.56 -17.74
CA GLU A 44 -3.10 -34.89 -18.34
C GLU A 44 -3.51 -35.98 -17.35
N ASN A 45 -3.32 -35.74 -16.05
CA ASN A 45 -3.65 -36.68 -14.98
C ASN A 45 -3.89 -35.95 -13.65
N GLN A 46 -4.42 -36.69 -12.68
CA GLN A 46 -4.80 -36.19 -11.36
C GLN A 46 -3.59 -35.63 -10.57
N LYS A 47 -2.41 -36.26 -10.69
CA LYS A 47 -1.21 -35.82 -9.97
C LYS A 47 -0.79 -34.41 -10.39
N GLN A 48 -0.78 -34.14 -11.70
CA GLN A 48 -0.49 -32.80 -12.22
C GLN A 48 -1.56 -31.79 -11.82
N ALA A 49 -2.84 -32.16 -11.85
CA ALA A 49 -3.92 -31.28 -11.40
C ALA A 49 -3.75 -30.90 -9.92
N ILE A 50 -3.48 -31.85 -9.04
CA ILE A 50 -3.27 -31.58 -7.59
C ILE A 50 -2.11 -30.58 -7.35
N ILE A 51 -1.04 -30.68 -8.14
CA ILE A 51 0.09 -29.73 -8.10
C ILE A 51 -0.36 -28.36 -8.62
N GLY A 52 -1.15 -28.33 -9.70
CA GLY A 52 -1.74 -27.11 -10.25
C GLY A 52 -0.78 -26.26 -11.10
N ASP A 53 0.42 -26.74 -11.41
CA ASP A 53 1.38 -26.02 -12.24
C ASP A 53 1.02 -26.14 -13.73
N ARG A 54 0.28 -25.15 -14.23
CA ARG A 54 -0.12 -25.07 -15.64
C ARG A 54 1.05 -25.08 -16.62
N THR A 55 2.23 -24.60 -16.22
CA THR A 55 3.40 -24.50 -17.11
C THR A 55 4.00 -25.86 -17.44
N ALA A 56 3.73 -26.86 -16.59
CA ALA A 56 4.09 -28.26 -16.80
C ALA A 56 3.04 -29.06 -17.60
N SER A 57 1.91 -28.45 -17.99
CA SER A 57 0.86 -29.12 -18.77
C SER A 57 1.18 -29.08 -20.27
N LYS A 58 1.11 -30.23 -20.94
CA LYS A 58 1.21 -30.30 -22.41
C LYS A 58 0.07 -29.60 -23.15
N TYR A 59 -1.00 -29.22 -22.44
CA TYR A 59 -2.14 -28.49 -22.98
C TYR A 59 -1.95 -26.96 -22.90
N TYR A 60 -0.82 -26.49 -22.37
CA TYR A 60 -0.50 -25.08 -22.23
C TYR A 60 0.73 -24.71 -23.06
N LYS A 61 0.69 -23.54 -23.69
CA LYS A 61 1.87 -22.96 -24.35
C LYS A 61 1.87 -21.44 -24.18
N SER A 62 2.85 -20.95 -23.45
CA SER A 62 3.09 -19.51 -23.34
C SER A 62 3.46 -18.90 -24.70
N LEU A 63 2.94 -17.71 -24.95
CA LEU A 63 3.32 -16.85 -26.05
C LEU A 63 4.12 -15.61 -25.59
N ASN A 64 4.48 -15.55 -24.30
CA ASN A 64 5.35 -14.50 -23.76
C ASN A 64 6.74 -14.48 -24.44
N GLY A 65 7.51 -13.43 -24.17
CA GLY A 65 8.82 -13.17 -24.77
C GLY A 65 8.72 -12.27 -26.00
N ASP A 66 9.58 -12.48 -27.00
CA ASP A 66 9.74 -11.55 -28.11
C ASP A 66 8.61 -11.59 -29.13
N TRP A 67 8.02 -10.43 -29.43
CA TRP A 67 7.04 -10.21 -30.50
C TRP A 67 7.59 -9.19 -31.51
N LYS A 68 7.26 -9.37 -32.80
CA LYS A 68 7.49 -8.32 -33.79
C LYS A 68 6.56 -7.15 -33.51
N PHE A 69 7.11 -5.95 -33.49
CA PHE A 69 6.39 -4.76 -33.03
C PHE A 69 6.58 -3.56 -33.94
N SER A 70 5.48 -2.84 -34.17
CA SER A 70 5.46 -1.54 -34.86
C SER A 70 4.49 -0.60 -34.16
N TRP A 71 4.96 0.60 -33.83
CA TRP A 71 4.19 1.64 -33.16
C TRP A 71 3.95 2.82 -34.10
N VAL A 72 2.76 3.41 -34.06
CA VAL A 72 2.44 4.66 -34.75
C VAL A 72 1.70 5.60 -33.81
N ALA A 73 1.88 6.91 -34.00
CA ALA A 73 1.33 7.93 -33.10
C ALA A 73 -0.19 8.12 -33.21
N LYS A 74 -0.79 7.76 -34.35
CA LYS A 74 -2.22 7.96 -34.62
C LYS A 74 -2.82 6.84 -35.46
N PRO A 75 -4.13 6.57 -35.36
CA PRO A 75 -4.79 5.48 -36.08
C PRO A 75 -4.72 5.59 -37.61
N ALA A 76 -4.68 6.82 -38.15
CA ALA A 76 -4.59 7.06 -39.59
C ALA A 76 -3.31 6.47 -40.23
N ASP A 77 -2.24 6.33 -39.44
CA ASP A 77 -0.94 5.81 -39.88
C ASP A 77 -0.79 4.30 -39.61
N ALA A 78 -1.80 3.67 -39.00
CA ALA A 78 -1.78 2.25 -38.67
C ALA A 78 -1.70 1.37 -39.93
N SER A 79 -1.00 0.24 -39.82
CA SER A 79 -0.90 -0.69 -40.94
C SER A 79 -2.27 -1.28 -41.26
N LYS A 80 -2.67 -1.18 -42.52
CA LYS A 80 -3.99 -1.67 -42.98
C LYS A 80 -3.99 -3.19 -43.25
N ASN A 81 -2.81 -3.80 -43.38
CA ASN A 81 -2.68 -5.17 -43.87
C ASN A 81 -1.69 -6.07 -43.08
N PHE A 82 -1.12 -5.61 -41.96
CA PHE A 82 -0.17 -6.40 -41.16
C PHE A 82 -0.73 -7.77 -40.68
N GLN A 83 -2.06 -7.87 -40.57
CA GLN A 83 -2.77 -9.08 -40.21
C GLN A 83 -2.66 -10.19 -41.28
N GLU A 84 -2.50 -9.85 -42.57
CA GLU A 84 -2.46 -10.81 -43.69
C GLU A 84 -1.43 -11.92 -43.49
N SER A 85 -1.79 -13.18 -43.77
CA SER A 85 -0.96 -14.35 -43.44
C SER A 85 0.46 -14.33 -44.04
N ASN A 86 0.66 -13.65 -45.17
CA ASN A 86 1.92 -13.48 -45.89
C ASN A 86 2.63 -12.14 -45.62
N PHE A 87 2.13 -11.29 -44.72
CA PHE A 87 2.77 -10.03 -44.37
C PHE A 87 4.19 -10.24 -43.84
N ASN A 88 5.16 -9.51 -44.38
CA ASN A 88 6.57 -9.61 -43.97
C ASN A 88 6.91 -8.58 -42.88
N ALA A 89 6.95 -9.03 -41.62
CA ALA A 89 7.36 -8.23 -40.47
C ALA A 89 8.87 -8.31 -40.17
N SER A 90 9.71 -8.79 -41.09
CA SER A 90 11.16 -8.94 -40.84
C SER A 90 11.84 -7.61 -40.53
N GLY A 91 11.36 -6.51 -41.13
CA GLY A 91 11.85 -5.15 -40.89
C GLY A 91 11.30 -4.47 -39.64
N TRP A 92 10.39 -5.12 -38.91
CA TRP A 92 9.86 -4.57 -37.65
C TRP A 92 10.81 -4.83 -36.48
N GLY A 93 10.73 -3.93 -35.49
CA GLY A 93 11.40 -4.08 -34.21
C GLY A 93 10.87 -5.27 -33.41
N VAL A 94 11.41 -5.44 -32.20
CA VAL A 94 11.02 -6.48 -31.26
C VAL A 94 10.63 -5.81 -29.95
N ILE A 95 9.56 -6.31 -29.32
CA ILE A 95 9.16 -5.95 -27.96
C ILE A 95 8.94 -7.23 -27.16
N ASP A 96 9.31 -7.21 -25.89
CA ASP A 96 8.98 -8.27 -24.94
C ASP A 96 7.51 -8.16 -24.53
N VAL A 97 6.83 -9.30 -24.43
CA VAL A 97 5.44 -9.40 -23.94
C VAL A 97 5.43 -10.34 -22.74
N PRO A 98 4.82 -9.96 -21.60
CA PRO A 98 4.13 -8.69 -21.37
C PRO A 98 5.07 -7.49 -21.16
N SER A 99 4.63 -6.31 -21.60
CA SER A 99 5.25 -5.03 -21.27
C SER A 99 4.31 -3.85 -21.56
N ASN A 100 4.58 -2.72 -20.88
CA ASN A 100 4.11 -1.41 -21.33
C ASN A 100 5.09 -0.84 -22.36
N TRP A 101 4.61 -0.42 -23.53
CA TRP A 101 5.51 0.05 -24.59
C TRP A 101 6.24 1.35 -24.22
N GLU A 102 5.68 2.13 -23.28
CA GLU A 102 6.28 3.36 -22.75
C GLU A 102 7.59 3.04 -22.02
N MET A 103 7.62 1.90 -21.32
CA MET A 103 8.80 1.38 -20.63
C MET A 103 9.83 0.76 -21.57
N ARG A 104 9.55 0.76 -22.88
CA ARG A 104 10.44 0.30 -23.96
C ARG A 104 10.80 1.41 -24.94
N GLY A 105 10.45 2.66 -24.62
CA GLY A 105 10.83 3.85 -25.39
C GLY A 105 9.84 4.26 -26.48
N TYR A 106 8.62 3.69 -26.51
CA TYR A 106 7.57 4.09 -27.44
C TYR A 106 6.54 4.98 -26.75
N GLY A 107 6.16 6.09 -27.36
CA GLY A 107 5.20 7.02 -26.75
C GLY A 107 5.71 7.63 -25.43
N THR A 108 4.78 8.04 -24.57
CA THR A 108 5.08 8.77 -23.33
C THR A 108 4.16 8.25 -22.22
N PRO A 109 4.68 7.79 -21.06
CA PRO A 109 3.83 7.48 -19.91
C PRO A 109 3.29 8.80 -19.34
N ILE A 110 2.00 8.86 -19.04
CA ILE A 110 1.36 10.08 -18.55
C ILE A 110 0.84 9.82 -17.15
N TYR A 111 1.33 10.52 -16.14
CA TYR A 111 0.73 10.45 -14.82
C TYR A 111 -0.32 11.54 -14.68
N SER A 112 -1.57 11.16 -14.42
CA SER A 112 -2.58 12.12 -13.97
C SER A 112 -3.54 11.43 -13.01
N ASN A 113 -3.98 12.21 -12.02
CA ASN A 113 -5.00 11.85 -11.06
C ASN A 113 -6.38 11.83 -11.74
N SER A 114 -7.20 12.87 -11.54
CA SER A 114 -8.60 12.85 -11.97
C SER A 114 -8.82 13.30 -13.41
N THR A 115 -7.83 13.93 -14.05
CA THR A 115 -7.98 14.52 -15.38
C THR A 115 -7.72 13.46 -16.46
N TYR A 116 -8.64 13.31 -17.41
CA TYR A 116 -8.36 12.50 -18.60
C TYR A 116 -7.21 13.12 -19.39
N PRO A 117 -6.14 12.37 -19.71
CA PRO A 117 -4.99 12.91 -20.44
C PRO A 117 -5.25 13.03 -21.96
N PHE A 118 -6.49 12.82 -22.39
CA PHE A 118 -6.93 12.92 -23.77
C PHE A 118 -8.19 13.80 -23.87
N PHE A 119 -8.51 14.28 -25.08
CA PHE A 119 -9.69 15.10 -25.30
C PHE A 119 -10.98 14.33 -24.95
N SER A 120 -11.76 14.90 -24.03
CA SER A 120 -12.91 14.25 -23.41
C SER A 120 -14.23 14.71 -24.07
N ASP A 121 -14.73 13.93 -25.04
CA ASP A 121 -16.01 14.10 -25.74
C ASP A 121 -16.72 12.73 -25.90
N TYR A 122 -17.13 12.14 -24.78
CA TYR A 122 -17.72 10.80 -24.69
C TYR A 122 -18.81 10.54 -25.75
N PRO A 123 -18.80 9.38 -26.44
CA PRO A 123 -17.84 8.28 -26.34
C PRO A 123 -16.62 8.42 -27.27
N TYR A 124 -16.45 9.56 -27.94
CA TYR A 124 -15.43 9.76 -28.97
C TYR A 124 -14.03 9.95 -28.39
N ILE A 125 -13.04 9.61 -29.20
CA ILE A 125 -11.62 9.71 -28.87
C ILE A 125 -10.91 10.59 -29.91
N ASN A 126 -9.83 11.26 -29.52
CA ASN A 126 -9.08 12.09 -30.46
C ASN A 126 -8.25 11.22 -31.43
N HIS A 127 -8.66 11.13 -32.70
CA HIS A 127 -7.95 10.35 -33.72
C HIS A 127 -6.58 10.93 -34.08
N SER A 128 -6.28 12.18 -33.72
CA SER A 128 -4.96 12.77 -33.96
C SER A 128 -3.94 12.40 -32.87
N ASP A 129 -4.40 11.85 -31.74
CA ASP A 129 -3.59 11.50 -30.57
C ASP A 129 -4.14 10.22 -29.92
N ASN A 130 -4.09 9.12 -30.68
CA ASN A 130 -4.41 7.78 -30.19
C ASN A 130 -3.38 6.78 -30.74
N PRO A 131 -2.24 6.62 -30.04
CA PRO A 131 -1.19 5.70 -30.44
C PRO A 131 -1.68 4.27 -30.66
N VAL A 132 -1.11 3.59 -31.66
CA VAL A 132 -1.47 2.22 -32.03
C VAL A 132 -0.23 1.33 -32.09
N GLY A 133 -0.26 0.24 -31.32
CA GLY A 133 0.76 -0.81 -31.32
C GLY A 133 0.31 -2.02 -32.14
N HIS A 134 1.17 -2.48 -33.05
CA HIS A 134 0.94 -3.68 -33.87
C HIS A 134 1.91 -4.78 -33.42
N TYR A 135 1.37 -5.92 -33.04
CA TYR A 135 2.14 -7.05 -32.54
C TYR A 135 1.96 -8.26 -33.46
N ILE A 136 3.05 -8.96 -33.78
CA ILE A 136 3.02 -10.22 -34.52
C ILE A 136 3.88 -11.27 -33.81
N LYS A 137 3.29 -12.44 -33.57
CA LYS A 137 4.01 -13.62 -33.08
C LYS A 137 3.68 -14.82 -33.95
N SER A 138 4.71 -15.62 -34.21
CA SER A 138 4.52 -16.95 -34.75
C SER A 138 4.56 -17.98 -33.64
N PHE A 139 3.71 -19.00 -33.74
CA PHE A 139 3.68 -20.10 -32.79
C PHE A 139 3.30 -21.39 -33.51
N GLU A 140 3.60 -22.51 -32.87
CA GLU A 140 3.20 -23.84 -33.35
C GLU A 140 2.33 -24.50 -32.29
N VAL A 141 1.26 -25.13 -32.76
CA VAL A 141 0.37 -25.96 -31.95
C VAL A 141 0.88 -27.39 -32.03
N ASP A 142 0.94 -28.08 -30.90
CA ASP A 142 1.35 -29.49 -30.84
C ASP A 142 0.37 -30.36 -31.67
N GLU A 143 0.89 -31.33 -32.42
CA GLU A 143 0.04 -32.22 -33.24
C GLU A 143 -0.99 -32.99 -32.40
N SER A 144 -0.69 -33.27 -31.13
CA SER A 144 -1.60 -33.92 -30.18
C SER A 144 -2.83 -33.08 -29.82
N TRP A 145 -2.88 -31.80 -30.22
CA TRP A 145 -4.02 -30.91 -29.98
C TRP A 145 -5.08 -30.96 -31.08
N GLY A 146 -4.87 -31.70 -32.19
CA GLY A 146 -5.74 -31.66 -33.38
C GLY A 146 -7.23 -31.95 -33.15
N GLU A 147 -7.59 -32.71 -32.12
CA GLU A 147 -8.98 -33.03 -31.76
C GLU A 147 -9.55 -32.16 -30.62
N LYS A 148 -8.84 -31.11 -30.22
CA LYS A 148 -9.19 -30.20 -29.12
C LYS A 148 -9.64 -28.84 -29.66
N ASP A 149 -10.36 -28.10 -28.82
CA ASP A 149 -10.54 -26.67 -29.04
C ASP A 149 -9.27 -25.94 -28.59
N ILE A 150 -8.78 -25.01 -29.40
CA ILE A 150 -7.62 -24.17 -29.09
C ILE A 150 -8.11 -22.79 -28.66
N ILE A 151 -7.77 -22.39 -27.44
CA ILE A 151 -8.16 -21.10 -26.86
C ILE A 151 -6.94 -20.20 -26.80
N LEU A 152 -7.07 -18.98 -27.29
CA LEU A 152 -6.09 -17.90 -27.15
C LEU A 152 -6.49 -17.02 -25.96
N HIS A 153 -5.58 -16.84 -25.02
CA HIS A 153 -5.77 -16.06 -23.81
C HIS A 153 -4.86 -14.84 -23.78
N PHE A 154 -5.44 -13.68 -23.46
CA PHE A 154 -4.72 -12.46 -23.09
C PHE A 154 -5.09 -12.10 -21.64
N GLY A 155 -4.11 -12.00 -20.75
CA GLY A 155 -4.36 -11.71 -19.32
C GLY A 155 -4.76 -10.25 -19.04
N GLY A 156 -4.39 -9.33 -19.93
CA GLY A 156 -4.65 -7.89 -19.81
C GLY A 156 -3.98 -7.11 -20.95
N VAL A 157 -4.73 -6.28 -21.64
CA VAL A 157 -4.27 -5.46 -22.78
C VAL A 157 -4.84 -4.06 -22.63
N SER A 158 -3.98 -3.04 -22.64
CA SER A 158 -4.36 -1.64 -22.47
C SER A 158 -4.32 -0.86 -23.79
N SER A 159 -5.41 -0.21 -24.24
CA SER A 159 -6.76 -0.12 -23.64
C SER A 159 -7.83 -0.99 -24.32
N ALA A 160 -7.69 -1.19 -25.63
CA ALA A 160 -8.56 -2.04 -26.45
C ALA A 160 -7.78 -2.66 -27.60
N PHE A 161 -8.22 -3.82 -28.09
CA PHE A 161 -7.48 -4.50 -29.15
C PHE A 161 -8.35 -5.35 -30.08
N TYR A 162 -7.87 -5.46 -31.32
CA TYR A 162 -8.34 -6.43 -32.30
C TYR A 162 -7.30 -7.54 -32.47
N VAL A 163 -7.76 -8.77 -32.69
CA VAL A 163 -6.90 -9.94 -32.89
C VAL A 163 -7.26 -10.72 -34.16
N TRP A 164 -6.23 -11.18 -34.85
CA TRP A 164 -6.32 -12.06 -36.02
C TRP A 164 -5.40 -13.26 -35.85
N VAL A 165 -5.83 -14.41 -36.39
CA VAL A 165 -5.01 -15.61 -36.50
C VAL A 165 -4.98 -16.04 -37.96
N ASN A 166 -3.77 -16.21 -38.51
CA ASN A 166 -3.54 -16.57 -39.90
C ASN A 166 -4.25 -15.66 -40.93
N GLY A 167 -4.42 -14.37 -40.60
CA GLY A 167 -5.07 -13.39 -41.47
C GLY A 167 -6.59 -13.27 -41.30
N GLU A 168 -7.21 -14.16 -40.53
CA GLU A 168 -8.64 -14.14 -40.27
C GLU A 168 -8.97 -13.44 -38.96
N PHE A 169 -10.04 -12.66 -38.98
CA PHE A 169 -10.49 -11.91 -37.79
C PHE A 169 -11.02 -12.86 -36.73
N VAL A 170 -10.48 -12.73 -35.52
CA VAL A 170 -10.86 -13.54 -34.36
C VAL A 170 -11.83 -12.76 -33.47
N GLY A 171 -11.49 -11.53 -33.06
CA GLY A 171 -12.32 -10.76 -32.13
C GLY A 171 -11.76 -9.41 -31.72
N TYR A 172 -12.52 -8.75 -30.85
CA TYR A 172 -12.24 -7.44 -30.24
C TYR A 172 -12.53 -7.49 -28.74
N SER A 173 -11.79 -6.75 -27.91
CA SER A 173 -12.12 -6.57 -26.49
C SER A 173 -11.60 -5.26 -25.91
N GLU A 174 -12.33 -4.81 -24.89
CA GLU A 174 -11.96 -3.77 -23.93
C GLU A 174 -11.82 -4.32 -22.50
N ASP A 175 -11.56 -3.41 -21.55
CA ASP A 175 -11.22 -3.61 -20.15
C ASP A 175 -9.83 -4.23 -19.94
N THR A 176 -8.95 -3.39 -19.40
CA THR A 176 -7.50 -3.60 -19.35
C THR A 176 -7.04 -4.58 -18.29
N ARG A 177 -7.94 -4.99 -17.38
CA ARG A 177 -7.60 -5.66 -16.11
C ARG A 177 -8.18 -7.05 -15.96
N LEU A 178 -9.02 -7.46 -16.90
CA LEU A 178 -9.61 -8.79 -16.93
C LEU A 178 -9.24 -9.54 -18.22
N PRO A 179 -9.13 -10.87 -18.17
CA PRO A 179 -8.66 -11.64 -19.31
C PRO A 179 -9.66 -11.61 -20.47
N SER A 180 -9.12 -11.79 -21.67
CA SER A 180 -9.87 -11.94 -22.92
C SER A 180 -9.49 -13.26 -23.60
N GLU A 181 -10.47 -14.16 -23.73
CA GLU A 181 -10.28 -15.49 -24.30
C GLU A 181 -11.04 -15.64 -25.62
N PHE A 182 -10.42 -16.26 -26.62
CA PHE A 182 -11.02 -16.51 -27.93
C PHE A 182 -10.82 -17.95 -28.37
N ASN A 183 -11.86 -18.62 -28.84
CA ASN A 183 -11.73 -19.93 -29.48
C ASN A 183 -11.18 -19.75 -30.91
N ILE A 184 -9.92 -20.12 -31.12
CA ILE A 184 -9.23 -19.96 -32.40
C ILE A 184 -9.15 -21.24 -33.23
N THR A 185 -9.81 -22.32 -32.81
CA THR A 185 -9.73 -23.65 -33.45
C THR A 185 -9.92 -23.61 -34.96
N LYS A 186 -10.93 -22.87 -35.44
CA LYS A 186 -11.25 -22.75 -36.88
C LYS A 186 -10.19 -22.00 -37.69
N HIS A 187 -9.32 -21.24 -37.02
CA HIS A 187 -8.28 -20.41 -37.65
C HIS A 187 -6.90 -21.08 -37.62
N ILE A 188 -6.74 -22.17 -36.86
CA ILE A 188 -5.47 -22.89 -36.75
C ILE A 188 -5.21 -23.72 -38.00
N LYS A 189 -3.94 -23.74 -38.44
CA LYS A 189 -3.42 -24.64 -39.46
C LYS A 189 -2.30 -25.52 -38.91
N LYS A 190 -2.01 -26.64 -39.58
CA LYS A 190 -0.88 -27.50 -39.22
C LYS A 190 0.44 -26.74 -39.32
N GLY A 191 1.33 -26.92 -38.33
CA GLY A 191 2.64 -26.28 -38.26
C GLY A 191 2.56 -24.83 -37.77
N LYS A 192 3.29 -23.94 -38.45
CA LYS A 192 3.47 -22.54 -38.03
C LYS A 192 2.21 -21.69 -38.24
N ASN A 193 1.69 -21.16 -37.14
CA ASN A 193 0.58 -20.22 -37.06
C ASN A 193 1.09 -18.81 -36.78
N LYS A 194 0.33 -17.80 -37.20
CA LYS A 194 0.62 -16.39 -36.92
C LYS A 194 -0.55 -15.77 -36.16
N VAL A 195 -0.26 -15.12 -35.02
CA VAL A 195 -1.18 -14.20 -34.35
C VAL A 195 -0.74 -12.76 -34.63
N ALA A 196 -1.70 -11.90 -34.93
CA ALA A 196 -1.50 -10.47 -35.12
C ALA A 196 -2.49 -9.71 -34.24
N VAL A 197 -2.00 -8.69 -33.52
CA VAL A 197 -2.80 -7.90 -32.57
C VAL A 197 -2.60 -6.42 -32.86
N LYS A 198 -3.69 -5.66 -32.92
CA LYS A 198 -3.68 -4.20 -33.04
C LYS A 198 -4.26 -3.62 -31.76
N VAL A 199 -3.43 -2.93 -30.99
CA VAL A 199 -3.76 -2.34 -29.68
C VAL A 199 -3.87 -0.83 -29.81
N TYR A 200 -4.96 -0.26 -29.31
CA TYR A 200 -5.18 1.18 -29.21
C TYR A 200 -4.87 1.66 -27.80
N ARG A 201 -4.26 2.85 -27.68
CA ARG A 201 -4.00 3.49 -26.39
C ARG A 201 -5.28 3.96 -25.70
N TRP A 202 -6.22 4.50 -26.49
CA TRP A 202 -7.48 5.04 -26.02
C TRP A 202 -8.67 4.40 -26.75
N CYS A 203 -9.73 4.11 -26.01
CA CYS A 203 -11.05 3.67 -26.48
C CYS A 203 -12.15 4.28 -25.59
N ASP A 204 -13.43 4.07 -25.90
CA ASP A 204 -14.51 4.53 -25.02
C ASP A 204 -14.43 3.92 -23.61
N GLY A 205 -14.01 2.65 -23.47
CA GLY A 205 -13.69 2.05 -22.18
C GLY A 205 -12.63 2.79 -21.35
N SER A 206 -11.76 3.62 -21.95
CA SER A 206 -10.78 4.45 -21.23
C SER A 206 -11.45 5.52 -20.36
N TYR A 207 -12.69 5.90 -20.66
CA TYR A 207 -13.47 6.78 -19.80
C TYR A 207 -13.88 6.11 -18.48
N LEU A 208 -13.90 4.78 -18.42
CA LEU A 208 -14.16 4.00 -17.21
C LEU A 208 -12.89 3.61 -16.44
N GLU A 209 -11.73 4.10 -16.88
CA GLU A 209 -10.41 3.74 -16.34
C GLU A 209 -9.62 5.01 -15.99
N ALA A 210 -10.26 5.86 -15.19
CA ALA A 210 -9.77 7.16 -14.78
C ALA A 210 -8.94 7.15 -13.47
N GLN A 211 -8.36 6.01 -13.08
CA GLN A 211 -7.62 5.86 -11.83
C GLN A 211 -6.43 6.82 -11.68
N ASP A 212 -6.13 7.20 -10.44
CA ASP A 212 -4.94 7.95 -10.04
C ASP A 212 -3.65 7.11 -10.13
N HIS A 213 -3.18 6.91 -11.37
CA HIS A 213 -1.95 6.19 -11.68
C HIS A 213 -1.38 6.55 -13.07
N TRP A 214 -0.22 5.98 -13.41
CA TRP A 214 0.37 6.12 -14.74
C TRP A 214 -0.51 5.56 -15.87
N ARG A 215 -0.78 6.36 -16.90
CA ARG A 215 -1.50 5.92 -18.11
C ARG A 215 -0.50 5.39 -19.15
N MET A 216 -0.47 4.07 -19.26
CA MET A 216 0.42 3.30 -20.13
C MET A 216 -0.38 2.31 -20.96
N SER A 217 0.27 1.68 -21.95
CA SER A 217 -0.42 0.84 -22.93
C SER A 217 0.42 -0.35 -23.39
N GLY A 218 -0.26 -1.32 -24.02
CA GLY A 218 0.36 -2.54 -24.53
C GLY A 218 -0.26 -3.80 -23.96
N ILE A 219 0.41 -4.93 -24.18
CA ILE A 219 0.00 -6.22 -23.64
C ILE A 219 0.66 -6.35 -22.26
N GLU A 220 -0.06 -5.97 -21.20
CA GLU A 220 0.48 -5.75 -19.85
C GLU A 220 0.58 -7.04 -19.01
N ARG A 221 -0.17 -8.08 -19.39
CA ARG A 221 -0.15 -9.40 -18.73
C ARG A 221 0.04 -10.51 -19.76
N GLU A 222 0.23 -11.72 -19.27
CA GLU A 222 0.62 -12.87 -20.08
C GLU A 222 -0.28 -13.14 -21.30
N VAL A 223 0.30 -13.80 -22.30
CA VAL A 223 -0.41 -14.35 -23.45
C VAL A 223 -0.06 -15.83 -23.56
N TYR A 224 -1.06 -16.68 -23.78
CA TYR A 224 -0.83 -18.09 -24.03
C TYR A 224 -1.92 -18.69 -24.91
N VAL A 225 -1.65 -19.88 -25.44
CA VAL A 225 -2.67 -20.75 -26.02
C VAL A 225 -2.83 -22.00 -25.17
N GLU A 226 -4.06 -22.46 -25.02
CA GLU A 226 -4.39 -23.72 -24.36
C GLU A 226 -5.24 -24.63 -25.24
N ALA A 227 -5.09 -25.94 -25.06
CA ALA A 227 -5.90 -26.95 -25.71
C ALA A 227 -6.88 -27.60 -24.73
N VAL A 228 -8.17 -27.47 -25.01
CA VAL A 228 -9.24 -27.98 -24.14
C VAL A 228 -10.09 -28.99 -24.89
N SER A 229 -10.60 -30.00 -24.17
CA SER A 229 -11.46 -31.03 -24.79
C SER A 229 -12.76 -30.43 -25.33
N LYS A 230 -13.25 -30.96 -26.46
CA LYS A 230 -14.51 -30.47 -27.09
C LYS A 230 -15.72 -30.64 -26.18
N VAL A 231 -15.74 -31.72 -25.41
CA VAL A 231 -16.65 -31.91 -24.28
C VAL A 231 -15.84 -31.72 -23.01
N ARG A 232 -16.21 -30.74 -22.20
CA ARG A 232 -15.41 -30.29 -21.05
C ARG A 232 -16.27 -29.62 -19.98
N LEU A 233 -15.73 -29.61 -18.76
CA LEU A 233 -16.07 -28.64 -17.75
C LEU A 233 -15.56 -27.26 -18.22
N SER A 234 -16.47 -26.33 -18.44
CA SER A 234 -16.16 -24.98 -18.95
C SER A 234 -16.03 -23.95 -17.84
N ASP A 235 -16.70 -24.17 -16.71
CA ASP A 235 -16.67 -23.31 -15.52
C ASP A 235 -17.24 -24.10 -14.33
N PHE A 236 -17.02 -23.63 -13.11
CA PHE A 236 -17.68 -24.15 -11.91
C PHE A 236 -17.60 -23.15 -10.75
N THR A 237 -18.61 -23.20 -9.88
CA THR A 237 -18.63 -22.41 -8.64
C THR A 237 -18.57 -23.33 -7.42
N VAL A 238 -17.76 -22.94 -6.44
CA VAL A 238 -17.66 -23.61 -5.13
C VAL A 238 -18.27 -22.70 -4.05
N ARG A 239 -19.09 -23.27 -3.17
CA ARG A 239 -19.52 -22.63 -1.92
C ARG A 239 -19.25 -23.56 -0.74
N THR A 240 -18.83 -22.98 0.37
CA THR A 240 -18.68 -23.69 1.64
C THR A 240 -19.69 -23.12 2.64
N ASN A 241 -20.63 -23.94 3.08
CA ASN A 241 -21.62 -23.55 4.08
C ASN A 241 -21.26 -24.19 5.41
N LEU A 242 -20.95 -23.40 6.43
CA LEU A 242 -20.67 -23.90 7.78
C LEU A 242 -21.98 -24.08 8.54
N ASP A 243 -22.05 -25.06 9.44
CA ASP A 243 -23.20 -25.17 10.35
C ASP A 243 -23.24 -24.01 11.36
N GLU A 244 -24.34 -23.88 12.11
CA GLU A 244 -24.56 -22.79 13.07
C GLU A 244 -23.47 -22.70 14.16
N ASN A 245 -22.78 -23.82 14.43
CA ASN A 245 -21.70 -23.91 15.42
C ASN A 245 -20.31 -23.74 14.79
N TYR A 246 -20.23 -23.51 13.49
CA TYR A 246 -18.99 -23.47 12.72
C TYR A 246 -18.13 -24.73 12.87
N GLU A 247 -18.76 -25.90 13.09
CA GLU A 247 -18.10 -27.18 13.32
C GLU A 247 -18.01 -28.00 12.05
N ASN A 248 -19.13 -28.27 11.37
CA ASN A 248 -19.16 -29.03 10.12
C ASN A 248 -19.40 -28.10 8.93
N ALA A 249 -19.12 -28.59 7.73
CA ALA A 249 -19.40 -27.87 6.50
C ALA A 249 -20.10 -28.73 5.44
N LEU A 250 -20.90 -28.07 4.62
CA LEU A 250 -21.38 -28.59 3.35
C LEU A 250 -20.59 -27.91 2.21
N LEU A 251 -19.79 -28.69 1.49
CA LEU A 251 -19.16 -28.26 0.25
C LEU A 251 -20.16 -28.42 -0.90
N GLN A 252 -20.53 -27.31 -1.54
CA GLN A 252 -21.45 -27.28 -2.67
C GLN A 252 -20.71 -26.89 -3.96
N ILE A 253 -20.95 -27.65 -5.03
CA ILE A 253 -20.29 -27.43 -6.32
C ILE A 253 -21.37 -27.34 -7.40
N ARG A 254 -21.26 -26.30 -8.23
CA ARG A 254 -22.11 -26.11 -9.42
C ARG A 254 -21.26 -26.09 -10.69
N PRO A 255 -21.12 -27.22 -11.40
CA PRO A 255 -20.37 -27.29 -12.65
C PRO A 255 -21.16 -26.74 -13.83
N LYS A 256 -20.47 -26.20 -14.85
CA LYS A 256 -21.00 -25.85 -16.16
C LYS A 256 -20.22 -26.63 -17.23
N PHE A 257 -20.91 -27.18 -18.23
CA PHE A 257 -20.29 -27.98 -19.28
C PHE A 257 -20.52 -27.40 -20.67
N VAL A 258 -19.52 -27.57 -21.54
CA VAL A 258 -19.61 -27.32 -22.98
C VAL A 258 -19.44 -28.65 -23.71
N ALA A 259 -20.30 -28.90 -24.71
CA ALA A 259 -20.19 -30.03 -25.64
C ALA A 259 -20.15 -29.49 -27.08
N ASN A 260 -18.95 -29.12 -27.53
CA ASN A 260 -18.67 -28.57 -28.86
C ASN A 260 -18.38 -29.69 -29.88
N ILE A 261 -19.38 -30.53 -30.13
CA ILE A 261 -19.29 -31.69 -31.05
C ILE A 261 -20.44 -31.66 -32.06
N ALA A 262 -20.19 -32.23 -33.24
CA ALA A 262 -21.24 -32.41 -34.24
C ALA A 262 -22.30 -33.39 -33.74
N ASN A 263 -23.57 -33.16 -34.10
CA ASN A 263 -24.71 -34.03 -33.74
C ASN A 263 -24.82 -34.29 -32.22
N LYS A 264 -24.60 -33.24 -31.41
CA LYS A 264 -24.71 -33.30 -29.94
C LYS A 264 -26.01 -33.94 -29.45
N TYR A 265 -27.14 -33.61 -30.10
CA TYR A 265 -28.46 -34.11 -29.73
C TYR A 265 -28.79 -35.41 -30.45
N VAL A 266 -29.40 -36.35 -29.73
CA VAL A 266 -29.86 -37.61 -30.33
C VAL A 266 -31.07 -37.33 -31.21
N GLU A 267 -30.90 -37.49 -32.52
CA GLU A 267 -31.95 -37.26 -33.53
C GLU A 267 -33.16 -38.17 -33.25
N LYS A 268 -34.38 -37.60 -33.31
CA LYS A 268 -35.68 -38.29 -33.09
C LYS A 268 -36.06 -38.65 -31.64
N VAL A 269 -35.47 -37.98 -30.64
CA VAL A 269 -35.86 -38.14 -29.20
C VAL A 269 -36.46 -36.85 -28.59
N GLY A 270 -36.97 -35.90 -29.39
CA GLY A 270 -37.75 -34.79 -28.82
C GLY A 270 -38.22 -33.73 -29.82
N HIS A 271 -39.54 -33.59 -29.94
CA HIS A 271 -40.15 -32.29 -30.24
C HIS A 271 -40.37 -31.57 -28.90
N PHE A 272 -40.23 -30.24 -28.90
CA PHE A 272 -40.57 -29.33 -27.79
C PHE A 272 -41.80 -29.81 -26.98
N GLY A 273 -41.62 -30.11 -25.69
CA GLY A 273 -42.62 -30.67 -24.77
C GLY A 273 -41.99 -31.39 -23.56
N ASP A 274 -42.75 -32.22 -22.83
CA ASP A 274 -42.39 -32.88 -21.54
C ASP A 274 -41.29 -33.96 -21.61
N ALA A 275 -40.51 -34.06 -22.68
CA ALA A 275 -39.44 -35.05 -22.83
C ALA A 275 -38.04 -34.39 -22.68
N PRO A 276 -37.13 -34.93 -21.85
CA PRO A 276 -35.79 -34.36 -21.68
C PRO A 276 -34.99 -34.43 -22.99
N LEU A 277 -34.34 -33.33 -23.36
CA LEU A 277 -33.40 -33.27 -24.48
C LEU A 277 -32.25 -34.25 -24.21
N LYS A 278 -32.18 -35.33 -24.99
CA LYS A 278 -31.11 -36.33 -24.87
C LYS A 278 -29.88 -35.93 -25.68
N THR A 279 -28.70 -35.95 -25.05
CA THR A 279 -27.41 -35.73 -25.73
C THR A 279 -26.61 -37.03 -25.83
N ILE A 280 -25.66 -37.09 -26.77
CA ILE A 280 -24.75 -38.25 -26.92
C ILE A 280 -23.67 -38.30 -25.83
N VAL A 281 -23.66 -37.35 -24.90
CA VAL A 281 -22.71 -37.26 -23.78
C VAL A 281 -23.40 -37.35 -22.42
N ASP A 282 -24.68 -37.71 -22.39
CA ASP A 282 -25.47 -37.77 -21.15
C ASP A 282 -24.88 -38.78 -20.15
N ASP A 283 -24.32 -39.89 -20.63
CA ASP A 283 -23.71 -40.98 -19.86
C ASP A 283 -22.22 -40.75 -19.53
N TRP A 284 -21.68 -39.56 -19.82
CA TRP A 284 -20.35 -39.16 -19.38
C TRP A 284 -20.40 -38.77 -17.92
N THR A 285 -19.29 -38.93 -17.20
CA THR A 285 -19.27 -38.75 -15.74
C THR A 285 -18.28 -37.68 -15.29
N LEU A 286 -18.71 -36.84 -14.35
CA LEU A 286 -17.84 -35.97 -13.57
C LEU A 286 -17.65 -36.58 -12.17
N THR A 287 -16.40 -36.84 -11.80
CA THR A 287 -16.02 -37.22 -10.43
C THR A 287 -15.41 -36.03 -9.70
N THR A 288 -15.86 -35.74 -8.47
CA THR A 288 -15.25 -34.74 -7.59
C THR A 288 -14.67 -35.38 -6.33
N GLN A 289 -13.44 -35.00 -5.97
CA GLN A 289 -12.73 -35.48 -4.78
C GLN A 289 -12.12 -34.28 -4.04
N LEU A 290 -12.33 -34.20 -2.73
CA LEU A 290 -11.70 -33.17 -1.89
C LEU A 290 -10.47 -33.79 -1.22
N ILE A 291 -9.32 -33.13 -1.34
CA ILE A 291 -8.03 -33.64 -0.87
C ILE A 291 -7.45 -32.64 0.14
N ASP A 292 -7.02 -33.14 1.30
CA ASP A 292 -6.37 -32.33 2.33
C ASP A 292 -4.91 -31.97 1.94
N ALA A 293 -4.26 -31.12 2.74
CA ALA A 293 -2.87 -30.70 2.49
C ALA A 293 -1.86 -31.86 2.57
N GLU A 294 -2.23 -32.93 3.28
CA GLU A 294 -1.45 -34.14 3.48
C GLU A 294 -1.65 -35.17 2.34
N GLY A 295 -2.59 -34.93 1.43
CA GLY A 295 -2.89 -35.77 0.27
C GLY A 295 -3.99 -36.82 0.49
N ASN A 296 -4.71 -36.77 1.61
CA ASN A 296 -5.82 -37.69 1.91
C ASN A 296 -7.13 -37.18 1.34
N ILE A 297 -7.98 -38.11 0.88
CA ILE A 297 -9.35 -37.79 0.47
C ILE A 297 -10.21 -37.50 1.72
N VAL A 298 -10.97 -36.42 1.67
CA VAL A 298 -11.85 -35.95 2.75
C VAL A 298 -13.30 -35.95 2.26
N GLY A 299 -14.19 -36.56 3.04
CA GLY A 299 -15.57 -36.76 2.63
C GLY A 299 -15.72 -37.88 1.60
N LYS A 300 -16.91 -38.00 1.02
CA LYS A 300 -17.20 -38.98 -0.02
C LYS A 300 -16.82 -38.46 -1.41
N ASP A 301 -16.29 -39.34 -2.25
CA ASP A 301 -16.23 -39.08 -3.69
C ASP A 301 -17.66 -38.93 -4.23
N ASN A 302 -17.87 -37.98 -5.14
CA ASN A 302 -19.14 -37.84 -5.83
C ASN A 302 -18.95 -38.09 -7.32
N VAL A 303 -19.88 -38.83 -7.91
CA VAL A 303 -19.95 -39.08 -9.35
C VAL A 303 -21.33 -38.65 -9.82
N ILE A 304 -21.38 -37.78 -10.83
CA ILE A 304 -22.62 -37.42 -11.51
C ILE A 304 -22.50 -37.65 -13.01
N ASP A 305 -23.62 -38.02 -13.62
CA ASP A 305 -23.77 -38.08 -15.08
C ASP A 305 -24.00 -36.67 -15.64
N LEU A 306 -23.46 -36.38 -16.82
CA LEU A 306 -23.64 -35.10 -17.51
C LEU A 306 -25.11 -34.85 -17.89
N GLN A 307 -25.92 -35.91 -17.97
CA GLN A 307 -27.38 -35.80 -18.08
C GLN A 307 -27.97 -34.86 -17.03
N LYS A 308 -27.45 -34.89 -15.79
CA LYS A 308 -27.93 -34.03 -14.69
C LYS A 308 -27.85 -32.54 -15.03
N TYR A 309 -26.85 -32.14 -15.82
CA TYR A 309 -26.70 -30.76 -16.31
C TYR A 309 -27.48 -30.50 -17.59
N PHE A 310 -27.36 -31.36 -18.62
CA PHE A 310 -27.99 -31.11 -19.92
C PHE A 310 -29.52 -31.25 -19.91
N SER A 311 -30.05 -32.00 -18.94
CA SER A 311 -31.49 -32.14 -18.69
C SER A 311 -31.98 -31.28 -17.51
N GLU A 312 -31.15 -30.39 -16.93
CA GLU A 312 -31.58 -29.53 -15.82
C GLU A 312 -32.67 -28.58 -16.30
N TRP A 313 -33.87 -28.74 -15.74
CA TRP A 313 -35.00 -27.89 -16.06
C TRP A 313 -35.01 -26.67 -15.12
N TYR A 314 -34.99 -25.48 -15.72
CA TYR A 314 -35.16 -24.24 -14.97
C TYR A 314 -36.65 -24.00 -14.69
N PRO A 315 -37.07 -23.93 -13.42
CA PRO A 315 -38.47 -23.80 -13.08
C PRO A 315 -39.04 -22.44 -13.52
N GLN A 316 -40.28 -22.43 -14.01
CA GLN A 316 -40.96 -21.18 -14.41
C GLN A 316 -41.20 -20.22 -13.22
N ARG A 317 -41.29 -20.74 -11.99
CA ARG A 317 -41.65 -19.99 -10.77
C ARG A 317 -40.68 -20.23 -9.60
N ASP A 318 -39.39 -20.36 -9.89
CA ASP A 318 -38.32 -20.45 -8.89
C ASP A 318 -36.95 -20.31 -9.61
N ASN A 319 -35.87 -20.66 -8.93
CA ASN A 319 -34.58 -20.96 -9.54
C ASN A 319 -34.14 -22.40 -9.22
N VAL A 320 -33.13 -22.89 -9.94
CA VAL A 320 -32.51 -24.18 -9.66
C VAL A 320 -31.66 -24.11 -8.39
N TYR A 321 -31.68 -25.20 -7.62
CA TYR A 321 -30.86 -25.31 -6.41
C TYR A 321 -29.36 -25.19 -6.74
N PHE A 322 -28.61 -24.41 -5.95
CA PHE A 322 -27.20 -24.15 -6.24
C PHE A 322 -26.35 -25.43 -6.26
N GLY A 323 -26.42 -26.24 -5.20
CA GLY A 323 -25.58 -27.43 -5.02
C GLY A 323 -25.98 -28.57 -5.94
N MET A 324 -25.43 -28.63 -7.15
CA MET A 324 -25.62 -29.79 -8.03
C MET A 324 -24.86 -31.02 -7.51
N ILE A 325 -23.73 -30.79 -6.83
CA ILE A 325 -22.94 -31.80 -6.11
C ILE A 325 -22.71 -31.28 -4.69
N GLU A 326 -22.88 -32.14 -3.69
CA GLU A 326 -22.72 -31.78 -2.28
C GLU A 326 -21.91 -32.83 -1.52
N THR A 327 -20.96 -32.37 -0.71
CA THR A 327 -20.12 -33.20 0.15
C THR A 327 -20.16 -32.68 1.58
N GLU A 328 -20.62 -33.51 2.51
CA GLU A 328 -20.49 -33.22 3.94
C GLU A 328 -19.03 -33.41 4.37
N VAL A 329 -18.50 -32.42 5.08
CA VAL A 329 -17.16 -32.45 5.65
C VAL A 329 -17.29 -32.19 7.15
N LYS A 330 -16.90 -33.18 7.94
CA LYS A 330 -16.92 -33.07 9.40
C LYS A 330 -15.66 -32.36 9.88
N ALA A 331 -15.83 -31.38 10.77
CA ALA A 331 -14.72 -30.65 11.39
C ALA A 331 -13.61 -30.21 10.39
N PRO A 332 -13.94 -29.54 9.26
CA PRO A 332 -12.90 -29.09 8.33
C PRO A 332 -11.96 -28.10 9.02
N LYS A 333 -10.68 -28.16 8.64
CA LYS A 333 -9.74 -27.09 8.97
C LYS A 333 -10.19 -25.82 8.23
N LYS A 334 -10.60 -24.80 9.00
CA LYS A 334 -11.16 -23.56 8.47
C LYS A 334 -10.06 -22.63 7.95
N TRP A 335 -10.38 -21.87 6.90
CA TRP A 335 -9.51 -20.85 6.33
C TRP A 335 -9.76 -19.49 7.00
N SER A 336 -8.68 -18.78 7.31
CA SER A 336 -8.67 -17.37 7.74
C SER A 336 -7.32 -16.73 7.36
N ALA A 337 -7.19 -15.41 7.51
CA ALA A 337 -5.91 -14.72 7.29
C ALA A 337 -4.78 -15.13 8.27
N GLU A 338 -5.10 -15.77 9.40
CA GLU A 338 -4.12 -16.27 10.38
C GLU A 338 -3.87 -17.78 10.26
N SER A 339 -4.85 -18.50 9.71
CA SER A 339 -4.84 -19.95 9.48
C SER A 339 -5.30 -20.26 8.04
N PRO A 340 -4.46 -20.04 7.02
CA PRO A 340 -4.83 -20.17 5.62
C PRO A 340 -4.82 -21.63 5.13
N TYR A 341 -5.57 -22.52 5.80
CA TYR A 341 -5.62 -23.93 5.40
C TYR A 341 -6.40 -24.09 4.08
N LEU A 342 -5.78 -24.75 3.10
CA LEU A 342 -6.35 -24.99 1.78
C LEU A 342 -6.43 -26.48 1.48
N TYR A 343 -7.63 -26.91 1.13
CA TYR A 343 -7.88 -28.20 0.48
C TYR A 343 -7.70 -28.04 -1.04
N THR A 344 -7.61 -29.17 -1.75
CA THR A 344 -7.66 -29.23 -3.21
C THR A 344 -8.91 -29.98 -3.66
N LEU A 345 -9.79 -29.31 -4.39
CA LEU A 345 -10.93 -29.93 -5.05
C LEU A 345 -10.51 -30.40 -6.43
N LEU A 346 -10.42 -31.72 -6.63
CA LEU A 346 -10.09 -32.38 -7.89
C LEU A 346 -11.37 -32.70 -8.68
N LEU A 347 -11.42 -32.32 -9.95
CA LEU A 347 -12.54 -32.58 -10.86
C LEU A 347 -12.06 -33.41 -12.05
N THR A 348 -12.62 -34.60 -12.24
CA THR A 348 -12.23 -35.54 -13.30
C THR A 348 -13.42 -35.87 -14.19
N LEU A 349 -13.36 -35.49 -15.46
CA LEU A 349 -14.37 -35.79 -16.48
C LEU A 349 -13.94 -37.01 -17.30
N LYS A 350 -14.84 -38.00 -17.41
CA LYS A 350 -14.65 -39.21 -18.22
C LYS A 350 -15.78 -39.40 -19.22
N ASP A 351 -15.46 -40.00 -20.36
CA ASP A 351 -16.46 -40.45 -21.33
C ASP A 351 -17.16 -41.75 -20.86
N ASN A 352 -18.16 -42.19 -21.62
CA ASN A 352 -18.92 -43.41 -21.34
C ASN A 352 -18.13 -44.72 -21.51
N LYS A 353 -16.90 -44.67 -22.04
CA LYS A 353 -15.95 -45.79 -22.10
C LYS A 353 -14.94 -45.73 -20.96
N GLY A 354 -15.03 -44.73 -20.08
CA GLY A 354 -14.10 -44.52 -18.97
C GLY A 354 -12.80 -43.80 -19.35
N ASN A 355 -12.68 -43.28 -20.57
CA ASN A 355 -11.50 -42.53 -21.00
C ASN A 355 -11.46 -41.17 -20.31
N LEU A 356 -10.27 -40.74 -19.89
CA LEU A 356 -10.06 -39.43 -19.28
C LEU A 356 -10.16 -38.32 -20.32
N MET A 357 -11.14 -37.43 -20.16
CA MET A 357 -11.38 -36.34 -21.10
C MET A 357 -10.81 -35.02 -20.60
N GLN A 358 -10.91 -34.76 -19.29
CA GLN A 358 -10.35 -33.58 -18.64
C GLN A 358 -10.11 -33.89 -17.17
N VAL A 359 -9.03 -33.34 -16.61
CA VAL A 359 -8.85 -33.25 -15.17
C VAL A 359 -8.33 -31.87 -14.81
N THR A 360 -8.91 -31.30 -13.77
CA THR A 360 -8.59 -29.96 -13.25
C THR A 360 -8.78 -29.92 -11.75
N SER A 361 -8.40 -28.82 -11.11
CA SER A 361 -8.63 -28.60 -9.69
C SER A 361 -8.65 -27.12 -9.32
N THR A 362 -9.20 -26.82 -8.15
CA THR A 362 -9.06 -25.53 -7.47
C THR A 362 -8.67 -25.73 -6.00
N LYS A 363 -8.11 -24.70 -5.39
CA LYS A 363 -7.98 -24.65 -3.92
C LYS A 363 -9.32 -24.28 -3.29
N VAL A 364 -9.58 -24.83 -2.11
CA VAL A 364 -10.80 -24.59 -1.33
C VAL A 364 -10.41 -24.27 0.11
N GLY A 365 -10.81 -23.11 0.60
CA GLY A 365 -10.73 -22.74 2.01
C GLY A 365 -12.13 -22.75 2.62
N PHE A 366 -12.37 -23.58 3.64
CA PHE A 366 -13.66 -23.58 4.33
C PHE A 366 -13.79 -22.33 5.19
N ARG A 367 -14.64 -21.40 4.77
CA ARG A 367 -14.88 -20.17 5.53
C ARG A 367 -16.28 -19.62 5.30
N GLU A 368 -16.83 -18.99 6.32
CA GLU A 368 -18.05 -18.19 6.23
C GLU A 368 -17.74 -16.73 6.62
N VAL A 369 -18.30 -15.79 5.87
CA VAL A 369 -18.26 -14.36 6.15
C VAL A 369 -19.65 -13.90 6.52
N LYS A 370 -19.79 -13.13 7.60
CA LYS A 370 -21.07 -12.62 8.08
C LYS A 370 -20.96 -11.21 8.65
N ILE A 371 -21.98 -10.38 8.45
CA ILE A 371 -22.22 -9.16 9.20
C ILE A 371 -23.34 -9.47 10.19
N ASP A 372 -23.08 -9.28 11.50
CA ASP A 372 -24.10 -9.51 12.52
C ASP A 372 -24.98 -8.28 12.78
N ASP A 373 -25.98 -8.42 13.64
CA ASP A 373 -26.94 -7.35 13.96
C ASP A 373 -26.29 -6.14 14.67
N ARG A 374 -25.07 -6.28 15.19
CA ARG A 374 -24.27 -5.20 15.77
C ARG A 374 -23.39 -4.49 14.73
N GLY A 375 -23.45 -4.90 13.47
CA GLY A 375 -22.62 -4.35 12.40
C GLY A 375 -21.18 -4.83 12.41
N ARG A 376 -20.89 -5.93 13.10
CA ARG A 376 -19.52 -6.49 13.17
C ARG A 376 -19.31 -7.42 11.99
N PHE A 377 -18.15 -7.29 11.35
CA PHE A 377 -17.71 -8.22 10.32
C PHE A 377 -17.06 -9.45 10.96
N LEU A 378 -17.60 -10.62 10.63
CA LEU A 378 -17.22 -11.91 11.20
C LEU A 378 -16.63 -12.82 10.12
N VAL A 379 -15.58 -13.55 10.48
CA VAL A 379 -15.08 -14.70 9.72
C VAL A 379 -15.12 -15.92 10.63
N ASN A 380 -15.86 -16.95 10.21
CA ASN A 380 -16.05 -18.19 10.99
C ASN A 380 -16.58 -17.92 12.41
N GLY A 381 -17.47 -16.95 12.56
CA GLY A 381 -18.05 -16.53 13.85
C GLY A 381 -17.21 -15.55 14.68
N ASN A 382 -15.97 -15.24 14.27
CA ASN A 382 -15.06 -14.37 15.02
C ASN A 382 -14.99 -12.96 14.42
N VAL A 383 -14.96 -11.93 15.26
CA VAL A 383 -14.84 -10.53 14.83
C VAL A 383 -13.49 -10.27 14.20
N VAL A 384 -13.49 -9.66 13.01
CA VAL A 384 -12.27 -9.28 12.29
C VAL A 384 -12.25 -7.76 12.09
N LYS A 385 -11.12 -7.14 12.42
CA LYS A 385 -10.77 -5.78 11.99
C LYS A 385 -9.87 -5.87 10.75
N MET A 386 -10.19 -5.08 9.73
CA MET A 386 -9.41 -4.94 8.51
C MET A 386 -8.20 -4.04 8.79
N ILE A 387 -7.03 -4.68 8.89
CA ILE A 387 -5.72 -4.04 8.93
C ILE A 387 -5.22 -4.07 7.49
N GLY A 388 -5.74 -3.13 6.70
CA GLY A 388 -5.63 -3.14 5.24
C GLY A 388 -4.66 -2.11 4.68
N VAL A 389 -4.31 -2.31 3.41
CA VAL A 389 -3.65 -1.31 2.55
C VAL A 389 -4.19 -1.40 1.12
N ASN A 390 -4.24 -0.27 0.41
CA ASN A 390 -4.53 -0.21 -1.02
C ASN A 390 -3.27 -0.57 -1.82
N ARG A 391 -3.38 -1.40 -2.85
CA ARG A 391 -2.23 -1.84 -3.66
C ARG A 391 -2.50 -1.70 -5.15
N HIS A 392 -1.69 -0.86 -5.80
CA HIS A 392 -1.57 -0.84 -7.27
C HIS A 392 -0.55 -1.87 -7.77
N ASP A 393 -0.76 -2.37 -9.00
CA ASP A 393 0.28 -3.10 -9.75
C ASP A 393 1.31 -2.09 -10.28
N HIS A 394 2.46 -1.98 -9.59
CA HIS A 394 3.56 -1.09 -10.00
C HIS A 394 4.94 -1.75 -9.89
N ASN A 395 5.79 -1.49 -10.88
CA ASN A 395 7.20 -1.83 -10.90
C ASN A 395 8.01 -0.64 -11.44
N MET A 396 9.05 -0.23 -10.71
CA MET A 396 9.86 0.94 -11.05
C MET A 396 10.53 0.88 -12.44
N LYS A 397 10.71 -0.31 -13.03
CA LYS A 397 11.33 -0.52 -14.37
C LYS A 397 10.32 -0.98 -15.43
N ASN A 398 9.25 -1.66 -15.03
CA ASN A 398 8.29 -2.28 -15.95
C ASN A 398 6.90 -1.64 -15.93
N GLY A 399 6.71 -0.56 -15.18
CA GLY A 399 5.42 0.12 -15.09
C GLY A 399 4.38 -0.80 -14.46
N LYS A 400 3.29 -1.07 -15.20
CA LYS A 400 2.17 -1.90 -14.73
C LYS A 400 2.38 -3.40 -14.96
N SER A 401 3.46 -3.79 -15.64
CA SER A 401 3.80 -5.19 -15.87
C SER A 401 4.59 -5.75 -14.69
N VAL A 402 3.87 -6.32 -13.71
CA VAL A 402 4.43 -6.83 -12.45
C VAL A 402 4.72 -8.33 -12.55
N SER A 403 5.90 -8.76 -12.08
CA SER A 403 6.28 -10.18 -12.10
C SER A 403 5.61 -10.99 -10.98
N ARG A 404 5.65 -12.31 -11.07
CA ARG A 404 5.18 -13.21 -10.00
C ARG A 404 6.01 -13.05 -8.73
N GLU A 405 7.31 -12.85 -8.90
CA GLU A 405 8.28 -12.63 -7.83
C GLU A 405 7.99 -11.33 -7.08
N ASP A 406 7.67 -10.25 -7.82
CA ASP A 406 7.27 -8.96 -7.23
C ASP A 406 5.99 -9.12 -6.38
N MET A 407 4.96 -9.81 -6.90
CA MET A 407 3.72 -10.04 -6.18
C MET A 407 3.93 -10.88 -4.90
N GLU A 408 4.79 -11.89 -4.95
CA GLU A 408 5.11 -12.70 -3.77
C GLU A 408 5.90 -11.91 -2.72
N MET A 409 6.81 -11.03 -3.15
CA MET A 409 7.52 -10.13 -2.25
C MET A 409 6.56 -9.19 -1.52
N ASP A 410 5.59 -8.61 -2.24
CA ASP A 410 4.55 -7.75 -1.64
C ASP A 410 3.77 -8.51 -0.56
N VAL A 411 3.25 -9.70 -0.88
CA VAL A 411 2.47 -10.51 0.06
C VAL A 411 3.27 -10.92 1.30
N LYS A 412 4.57 -11.24 1.14
CA LYS A 412 5.45 -11.52 2.29
C LYS A 412 5.62 -10.29 3.18
N LEU A 413 5.90 -9.14 2.58
CA LEU A 413 6.07 -7.88 3.32
C LEU A 413 4.79 -7.48 4.05
N LEU A 414 3.61 -7.60 3.42
CA LEU A 414 2.32 -7.37 4.07
C LEU A 414 2.20 -8.17 5.39
N LYS A 415 2.47 -9.49 5.34
CA LYS A 415 2.43 -10.35 6.53
C LYS A 415 3.48 -9.98 7.58
N GLN A 416 4.70 -9.67 7.15
CA GLN A 416 5.80 -9.26 8.03
C GLN A 416 5.49 -7.96 8.81
N PHE A 417 4.69 -7.07 8.23
CA PHE A 417 4.27 -5.81 8.86
C PHE A 417 2.85 -5.86 9.45
N ASN A 418 2.36 -7.06 9.79
CA ASN A 418 1.09 -7.32 10.48
C ASN A 418 -0.19 -6.94 9.70
N PHE A 419 -0.11 -6.68 8.39
CA PHE A 419 -1.30 -6.50 7.56
C PHE A 419 -2.05 -7.82 7.39
N ASN A 420 -3.38 -7.74 7.42
CA ASN A 420 -4.27 -8.90 7.21
C ASN A 420 -5.19 -8.74 6.01
N ALA A 421 -5.24 -7.56 5.38
CA ALA A 421 -6.13 -7.28 4.27
C ALA A 421 -5.46 -6.43 3.17
N VAL A 422 -5.97 -6.53 1.94
CA VAL A 422 -5.58 -5.70 0.81
C VAL A 422 -6.82 -5.32 -0.02
N ARG A 423 -6.85 -4.08 -0.50
CA ARG A 423 -7.80 -3.62 -1.52
C ARG A 423 -7.06 -3.50 -2.84
N THR A 424 -7.59 -4.11 -3.90
CA THR A 424 -7.02 -4.10 -5.24
C THR A 424 -7.33 -2.79 -5.96
N SER A 425 -6.65 -1.72 -5.57
CA SER A 425 -6.92 -0.36 -6.09
C SER A 425 -6.49 -0.24 -7.56
N HIS A 426 -7.35 0.17 -8.50
CA HIS A 426 -8.83 0.14 -8.46
C HIS A 426 -9.34 -0.73 -9.60
N TYR A 427 -8.92 -1.99 -9.56
CA TYR A 427 -9.15 -2.96 -10.61
C TYR A 427 -8.75 -4.36 -10.17
N PRO A 428 -9.23 -5.41 -10.86
CA PRO A 428 -8.81 -6.77 -10.55
C PRO A 428 -7.32 -6.97 -10.89
N ASN A 429 -6.55 -7.45 -9.93
CA ASN A 429 -5.14 -7.82 -10.11
C ASN A 429 -4.99 -9.10 -10.95
N ASP A 430 -3.75 -9.53 -11.17
CA ASP A 430 -3.46 -10.82 -11.80
C ASP A 430 -3.99 -11.99 -10.95
N PRO A 431 -4.60 -13.05 -11.54
CA PRO A 431 -5.07 -14.22 -10.80
C PRO A 431 -4.04 -14.84 -9.84
N TYR A 432 -2.73 -14.73 -10.14
CA TYR A 432 -1.67 -15.19 -9.26
C TYR A 432 -1.62 -14.45 -7.92
N PHE A 433 -1.99 -13.16 -7.88
CA PHE A 433 -2.04 -12.39 -6.63
C PHE A 433 -3.06 -12.97 -5.65
N TYR A 434 -4.26 -13.33 -6.11
CA TYR A 434 -5.29 -13.94 -5.26
C TYR A 434 -4.89 -15.34 -4.79
N GLN A 435 -4.17 -16.12 -5.63
CA GLN A 435 -3.58 -17.40 -5.20
C GLN A 435 -2.57 -17.21 -4.07
N LEU A 436 -1.76 -16.15 -4.13
CA LEU A 436 -0.86 -15.79 -3.04
C LEU A 436 -1.66 -15.36 -1.80
N CYS A 437 -2.70 -14.54 -1.91
CA CYS A 437 -3.54 -14.15 -0.78
C CYS A 437 -4.23 -15.35 -0.11
N ASP A 438 -4.72 -16.31 -0.89
CA ASP A 438 -5.27 -17.58 -0.38
C ASP A 438 -4.21 -18.37 0.41
N THR A 439 -3.00 -18.45 -0.12
CA THR A 439 -1.89 -19.27 0.40
C THR A 439 -1.25 -18.65 1.65
N TYR A 440 -1.03 -17.34 1.64
CA TYR A 440 -0.36 -16.61 2.72
C TYR A 440 -1.32 -16.12 3.81
N GLY A 441 -2.63 -16.12 3.54
CA GLY A 441 -3.66 -15.64 4.44
C GLY A 441 -3.72 -14.12 4.48
N ILE A 442 -4.36 -13.54 3.46
CA ILE A 442 -4.70 -12.12 3.37
C ILE A 442 -6.15 -12.01 2.89
N TYR A 443 -6.96 -11.21 3.57
CA TYR A 443 -8.31 -10.86 3.12
C TYR A 443 -8.25 -9.89 1.95
N VAL A 444 -9.06 -10.12 0.91
CA VAL A 444 -9.08 -9.29 -0.28
C VAL A 444 -10.44 -8.61 -0.43
N MET A 445 -10.41 -7.29 -0.61
CA MET A 445 -11.48 -6.53 -1.25
C MET A 445 -11.13 -6.43 -2.73
N ASP A 446 -11.80 -7.24 -3.55
CA ASP A 446 -11.57 -7.27 -5.00
C ASP A 446 -12.48 -6.26 -5.68
N GLU A 447 -11.91 -5.42 -6.56
CA GLU A 447 -12.56 -4.21 -7.06
C GLU A 447 -12.68 -4.21 -8.57
N ALA A 448 -13.87 -3.92 -9.09
CA ALA A 448 -14.09 -3.82 -10.52
C ALA A 448 -13.24 -2.69 -11.12
N ASN A 449 -12.75 -2.88 -12.35
CA ASN A 449 -11.97 -1.86 -13.06
C ASN A 449 -12.91 -0.74 -13.53
N LEU A 450 -13.35 0.12 -12.62
CA LEU A 450 -14.36 1.14 -12.88
C LEU A 450 -14.04 2.40 -12.08
N GLU A 451 -13.53 3.41 -12.76
CA GLU A 451 -13.34 4.75 -12.21
C GLU A 451 -13.58 5.81 -13.28
N THR A 452 -14.42 6.80 -12.97
CA THR A 452 -14.85 7.86 -13.89
C THR A 452 -14.60 9.23 -13.28
N HIS A 453 -13.54 9.37 -12.48
CA HIS A 453 -13.23 10.54 -11.65
C HIS A 453 -13.40 11.86 -12.43
N GLY A 454 -12.85 11.94 -13.64
CA GLY A 454 -12.91 13.14 -14.48
C GLY A 454 -14.32 13.61 -14.89
N VAL A 455 -15.33 12.73 -14.88
CA VAL A 455 -16.75 13.07 -15.09
C VAL A 455 -17.68 12.72 -13.94
N ARG A 456 -17.13 12.30 -12.82
CA ARG A 456 -17.86 11.97 -11.59
C ARG A 456 -19.01 10.99 -11.90
N GLY A 457 -20.18 11.22 -11.30
CA GLY A 457 -21.39 10.39 -11.44
C GLY A 457 -22.11 10.42 -12.78
N LYS A 458 -21.59 11.09 -13.82
CA LYS A 458 -22.30 11.24 -15.10
C LYS A 458 -22.58 9.88 -15.74
N LEU A 459 -21.54 9.06 -15.93
CA LEU A 459 -21.66 7.76 -16.64
C LEU A 459 -22.41 6.72 -15.80
N SER A 460 -22.38 6.85 -14.48
CA SER A 460 -23.16 6.02 -13.54
C SER A 460 -24.68 6.16 -13.69
N ASN A 461 -25.12 7.27 -14.30
CA ASN A 461 -26.53 7.59 -14.55
C ASN A 461 -26.90 7.55 -16.04
N ASP A 462 -25.98 7.16 -16.92
CA ASP A 462 -26.22 7.05 -18.36
C ASP A 462 -26.44 5.58 -18.75
N SER A 463 -27.63 5.26 -19.24
CA SER A 463 -27.99 3.91 -19.66
C SER A 463 -27.16 3.36 -20.82
N GLN A 464 -26.55 4.24 -21.64
CA GLN A 464 -25.68 3.80 -22.74
C GLN A 464 -24.46 3.02 -22.21
N TRP A 465 -24.03 3.29 -20.98
CA TRP A 465 -22.86 2.66 -20.35
C TRP A 465 -23.24 1.45 -19.47
N GLY A 466 -24.53 1.15 -19.31
CA GLY A 466 -25.00 0.12 -18.38
C GLY A 466 -24.41 -1.27 -18.66
N SER A 467 -24.25 -1.65 -19.93
CA SER A 467 -23.61 -2.92 -20.31
C SER A 467 -22.13 -2.95 -19.98
N ALA A 468 -21.41 -1.84 -20.17
CA ALA A 468 -19.97 -1.76 -19.87
C ALA A 468 -19.71 -1.84 -18.36
N PHE A 469 -20.53 -1.18 -17.53
CA PHE A 469 -20.48 -1.26 -16.07
C PHE A 469 -20.75 -2.70 -15.60
N LEU A 470 -21.86 -3.29 -16.06
CA LEU A 470 -22.25 -4.63 -15.64
C LEU A 470 -21.25 -5.70 -16.10
N GLU A 471 -20.70 -5.59 -17.30
CA GLU A 471 -19.73 -6.54 -17.82
C GLU A 471 -18.44 -6.59 -16.99
N ARG A 472 -17.92 -5.42 -16.57
CA ARG A 472 -16.73 -5.31 -15.70
C ARG A 472 -16.97 -5.99 -14.35
N ALA A 473 -18.15 -5.81 -13.75
CA ALA A 473 -18.54 -6.53 -12.53
C ALA A 473 -18.67 -8.04 -12.73
N ILE A 474 -19.41 -8.47 -13.77
CA ILE A 474 -19.65 -9.89 -14.06
C ILE A 474 -18.35 -10.63 -14.26
N ARG A 475 -17.41 -10.06 -15.03
CA ARG A 475 -16.15 -10.72 -15.35
C ARG A 475 -15.22 -10.85 -14.15
N MET A 476 -15.17 -9.86 -13.26
CA MET A 476 -14.42 -9.95 -12.01
C MET A 476 -14.96 -11.11 -11.17
N VAL A 477 -16.27 -11.08 -10.87
CA VAL A 477 -16.88 -12.09 -10.01
C VAL A 477 -16.80 -13.48 -10.63
N GLU A 478 -17.07 -13.64 -11.93
CA GLU A 478 -16.97 -14.95 -12.58
C GLU A 478 -15.52 -15.50 -12.58
N ARG A 479 -14.50 -14.64 -12.71
CA ARG A 479 -13.10 -15.05 -12.67
C ARG A 479 -12.68 -15.51 -11.27
N ASP A 480 -13.12 -14.79 -10.24
CA ASP A 480 -12.50 -14.84 -8.92
C ASP A 480 -13.36 -15.45 -7.80
N LYS A 481 -14.63 -15.80 -8.08
CA LYS A 481 -15.63 -16.36 -7.14
C LYS A 481 -15.16 -17.51 -6.24
N ASN A 482 -14.15 -18.27 -6.66
CA ASN A 482 -13.66 -19.45 -5.94
C ASN A 482 -12.50 -19.16 -4.97
N HIS A 483 -11.95 -17.94 -4.93
CA HIS A 483 -10.87 -17.59 -4.01
C HIS A 483 -11.41 -17.37 -2.58
N PRO A 484 -10.99 -18.16 -1.57
CA PRO A 484 -11.41 -17.95 -0.18
C PRO A 484 -10.94 -16.61 0.40
N SER A 485 -9.82 -16.07 -0.09
CA SER A 485 -9.27 -14.77 0.34
C SER A 485 -10.17 -13.58 0.05
N ILE A 486 -10.91 -13.62 -1.06
CA ILE A 486 -11.85 -12.55 -1.38
C ILE A 486 -13.03 -12.64 -0.43
N VAL A 487 -13.26 -11.57 0.33
CA VAL A 487 -14.34 -11.50 1.33
C VAL A 487 -15.31 -10.35 1.06
N ILE A 488 -14.91 -9.41 0.20
CA ILE A 488 -15.71 -8.24 -0.19
C ILE A 488 -15.55 -8.02 -1.70
N TRP A 489 -16.66 -7.73 -2.38
CA TRP A 489 -16.68 -7.22 -3.76
C TRP A 489 -16.86 -5.71 -3.74
N SER A 490 -15.97 -4.97 -4.39
CA SER A 490 -16.08 -3.53 -4.58
C SER A 490 -16.54 -3.20 -5.99
N LEU A 491 -17.53 -2.30 -6.13
CA LEU A 491 -18.12 -1.97 -7.42
C LEU A 491 -17.26 -1.04 -8.29
N GLY A 492 -16.18 -0.48 -7.75
CA GLY A 492 -15.33 0.51 -8.43
C GLY A 492 -14.89 1.60 -7.47
N ASN A 493 -14.39 2.72 -8.01
CA ASN A 493 -13.85 3.84 -7.25
C ASN A 493 -14.29 5.19 -7.85
N GLU A 494 -14.58 6.19 -7.01
CA GLU A 494 -14.81 7.61 -7.37
C GLU A 494 -15.66 7.90 -8.64
N SER A 495 -16.61 7.03 -8.96
CA SER A 495 -17.48 7.11 -10.13
C SER A 495 -18.84 7.77 -9.85
N GLY A 496 -18.97 8.51 -8.73
CA GLY A 496 -20.26 8.95 -8.20
C GLY A 496 -21.19 7.76 -7.94
N MET A 497 -22.51 7.89 -8.06
CA MET A 497 -23.43 6.75 -7.94
C MET A 497 -24.64 6.89 -8.87
N GLY A 498 -25.29 5.77 -9.21
CA GLY A 498 -26.46 5.76 -10.07
C GLY A 498 -26.98 4.35 -10.38
N PRO A 499 -28.02 4.22 -11.23
CA PRO A 499 -28.64 2.94 -11.58
C PRO A 499 -27.68 1.87 -12.10
N ASN A 500 -26.60 2.25 -12.79
CA ASN A 500 -25.62 1.29 -13.30
C ASN A 500 -24.90 0.57 -12.14
N HIS A 501 -24.56 1.27 -11.06
CA HIS A 501 -24.00 0.65 -9.85
C HIS A 501 -25.02 -0.21 -9.11
N ALA A 502 -26.26 0.24 -9.00
CA ALA A 502 -27.32 -0.54 -8.37
C ALA A 502 -27.57 -1.86 -9.13
N ALA A 503 -27.49 -1.85 -10.47
CA ALA A 503 -27.60 -3.05 -11.30
C ALA A 503 -26.42 -4.02 -11.10
N MET A 504 -25.18 -3.51 -11.01
CA MET A 504 -24.02 -4.34 -10.65
C MET A 504 -24.23 -5.02 -9.30
N SER A 505 -24.57 -4.23 -8.27
CA SER A 505 -24.81 -4.77 -6.93
C SER A 505 -25.90 -5.84 -6.90
N ALA A 506 -27.06 -5.57 -7.53
CA ALA A 506 -28.17 -6.50 -7.58
C ALA A 506 -27.78 -7.84 -8.25
N TRP A 507 -27.04 -7.77 -9.36
CA TRP A 507 -26.56 -8.98 -10.04
C TRP A 507 -25.60 -9.78 -9.15
N ILE A 508 -24.62 -9.10 -8.51
CA ILE A 508 -23.63 -9.78 -7.67
C ILE A 508 -24.30 -10.43 -6.45
N LYS A 509 -25.22 -9.74 -5.76
CA LYS A 509 -25.88 -10.30 -4.56
C LYS A 509 -26.71 -11.54 -4.86
N ASP A 510 -27.37 -11.59 -6.02
CA ASP A 510 -28.10 -12.78 -6.46
C ASP A 510 -27.16 -13.92 -6.85
N PHE A 511 -26.08 -13.59 -7.59
CA PHE A 511 -25.12 -14.57 -8.08
C PHE A 511 -24.22 -15.16 -6.96
N ASP A 512 -23.69 -14.32 -6.07
CA ASP A 512 -22.80 -14.68 -4.97
C ASP A 512 -23.31 -14.12 -3.62
N PRO A 513 -24.15 -14.88 -2.90
CA PRO A 513 -24.62 -14.51 -1.56
C PRO A 513 -23.59 -14.78 -0.46
N THR A 514 -22.36 -15.21 -0.79
CA THR A 514 -21.34 -15.63 0.20
C THR A 514 -20.37 -14.51 0.59
N ARG A 515 -20.54 -13.31 0.03
CA ARG A 515 -19.69 -12.13 0.20
C ARG A 515 -20.54 -10.85 0.22
N TYR A 516 -19.96 -9.77 0.73
CA TYR A 516 -20.62 -8.48 0.87
C TYR A 516 -20.17 -7.46 -0.16
N ILE A 517 -21.03 -6.48 -0.44
CA ILE A 517 -20.80 -5.41 -1.42
C ILE A 517 -20.31 -4.14 -0.74
N HIS A 518 -19.17 -3.65 -1.23
CA HIS A 518 -18.59 -2.34 -0.96
C HIS A 518 -18.76 -1.41 -2.16
N TYR A 519 -19.05 -0.14 -1.90
CA TYR A 519 -18.80 0.94 -2.87
C TYR A 519 -18.82 2.28 -2.16
N GLU A 520 -17.69 3.02 -2.19
CA GLU A 520 -17.56 4.27 -1.44
C GLU A 520 -18.44 5.38 -2.00
N GLY A 521 -18.58 5.47 -3.33
CA GLY A 521 -19.36 6.51 -4.00
C GLY A 521 -20.86 6.49 -3.67
N ALA A 522 -21.35 5.47 -2.95
CA ALA A 522 -22.71 5.32 -2.46
C ALA A 522 -23.05 6.25 -1.26
N GLN A 523 -22.59 7.51 -1.27
CA GLN A 523 -22.69 8.42 -0.12
C GLN A 523 -24.02 9.18 -0.04
N GLY A 524 -25.11 8.45 0.19
CA GLY A 524 -26.42 9.02 0.49
C GLY A 524 -27.49 8.70 -0.53
N ASP A 525 -28.69 8.40 -0.03
CA ASP A 525 -29.90 8.20 -0.81
C ASP A 525 -30.79 9.46 -0.73
N PRO A 526 -30.99 10.21 -1.83
CA PRO A 526 -31.84 11.40 -1.85
C PRO A 526 -33.32 11.14 -1.51
N THR A 527 -33.76 9.88 -1.46
CA THR A 527 -35.12 9.48 -1.09
C THR A 527 -35.28 9.17 0.40
N ASP A 528 -34.18 9.05 1.16
CA ASP A 528 -34.22 8.83 2.61
C ASP A 528 -34.64 10.10 3.36
N PRO A 529 -35.56 10.03 4.35
CA PRO A 529 -35.99 11.20 5.12
C PRO A 529 -34.87 11.86 5.93
N ASN A 530 -33.78 11.16 6.24
CA ASN A 530 -32.61 11.67 6.96
C ASN A 530 -31.53 12.23 6.01
N TYR A 531 -31.77 12.21 4.69
CA TYR A 531 -30.83 12.72 3.70
C TYR A 531 -30.58 14.22 3.90
N LYS A 532 -29.30 14.58 4.04
CA LYS A 532 -28.91 15.99 4.22
C LYS A 532 -28.78 16.68 2.86
N LYS A 533 -29.76 17.52 2.48
CA LYS A 533 -29.72 18.32 1.25
C LYS A 533 -28.64 19.40 1.32
N ASN A 534 -27.95 19.65 0.21
CA ASN A 534 -26.84 20.62 0.10
C ASN A 534 -25.72 20.39 1.14
N TYR A 535 -25.55 19.14 1.57
CA TYR A 535 -24.53 18.75 2.54
C TYR A 535 -23.38 18.05 1.82
N TYR A 536 -22.21 18.66 1.90
CA TYR A 536 -20.96 18.03 1.49
C TYR A 536 -19.93 18.26 2.59
N ASN A 537 -19.53 17.18 3.26
CA ASN A 537 -18.44 17.19 4.21
C ASN A 537 -17.44 16.10 3.82
N HIS A 538 -16.26 16.53 3.41
CA HIS A 538 -15.17 15.65 2.98
C HIS A 538 -14.70 14.79 4.17
N GLY A 539 -14.81 13.47 4.03
CA GLY A 539 -14.54 12.47 5.08
C GLY A 539 -15.78 11.93 5.79
N LYS A 540 -16.88 12.69 5.92
CA LYS A 540 -18.13 12.20 6.55
C LYS A 540 -19.20 11.76 5.55
N GLY A 541 -19.34 12.47 4.43
CA GLY A 541 -20.38 12.21 3.44
C GLY A 541 -21.81 12.30 4.01
N ASN A 542 -22.83 11.96 3.22
CA ASN A 542 -24.21 11.88 3.70
C ASN A 542 -24.40 10.61 4.55
N PRO A 543 -25.16 10.60 5.67
CA PRO A 543 -25.27 9.41 6.51
C PRO A 543 -26.25 8.33 5.99
N THR A 544 -26.87 8.52 4.82
CA THR A 544 -27.97 7.67 4.32
C THR A 544 -27.60 6.78 3.15
N ASP A 545 -26.44 6.11 3.19
CA ASP A 545 -25.99 5.23 2.11
C ASP A 545 -27.08 4.23 1.69
N PRO A 546 -27.30 3.99 0.39
CA PRO A 546 -28.39 3.15 -0.09
C PRO A 546 -28.21 1.68 0.30
N LYS A 547 -29.32 0.93 0.36
CA LYS A 547 -29.31 -0.48 0.84
C LYS A 547 -28.72 -1.49 -0.16
N TRP A 548 -28.39 -1.07 -1.38
CA TRP A 548 -27.67 -1.93 -2.32
C TRP A 548 -26.17 -2.03 -1.99
N VAL A 549 -25.60 -1.29 -1.04
CA VAL A 549 -24.30 -1.61 -0.42
C VAL A 549 -24.47 -2.19 0.98
N ASP A 550 -23.54 -3.05 1.41
CA ASP A 550 -23.62 -3.76 2.69
C ASP A 550 -22.78 -3.11 3.81
N MET A 551 -22.05 -2.04 3.49
CA MET A 551 -21.22 -1.29 4.42
C MET A 551 -21.25 0.21 4.12
N ILE A 552 -21.02 1.03 5.15
CA ILE A 552 -20.82 2.47 5.04
C ILE A 552 -19.32 2.69 4.86
N SER A 553 -18.91 3.32 3.76
CA SER A 553 -17.50 3.51 3.44
C SER A 553 -17.17 4.97 3.15
N ARG A 554 -16.05 5.47 3.67
CA ARG A 554 -15.54 6.83 3.38
C ARG A 554 -14.05 6.81 3.12
N MET A 555 -13.60 7.67 2.21
CA MET A 555 -12.19 7.99 2.03
C MET A 555 -11.77 9.17 2.93
N TYR A 556 -10.61 9.04 3.57
CA TYR A 556 -9.92 10.08 4.33
C TYR A 556 -10.75 10.81 5.42
N PRO A 557 -11.62 10.15 6.23
CA PRO A 557 -12.08 10.76 7.47
C PRO A 557 -10.88 10.95 8.40
N SER A 558 -10.82 12.05 9.16
CA SER A 558 -9.97 12.10 10.36
C SER A 558 -10.48 11.09 11.40
N ALA A 559 -9.68 10.76 12.41
CA ALA A 559 -10.14 9.89 13.50
C ALA A 559 -11.42 10.43 14.19
N GLN A 560 -11.54 11.75 14.34
CA GLN A 560 -12.76 12.37 14.86
C GLN A 560 -13.92 12.29 13.85
N ASP A 561 -13.67 12.49 12.56
CA ASP A 561 -14.72 12.33 11.54
C ASP A 561 -15.27 10.91 11.51
N LEU A 562 -14.41 9.90 11.71
CA LEU A 562 -14.81 8.49 11.81
C LEU A 562 -15.73 8.26 13.02
N GLN A 563 -15.34 8.75 14.21
CA GLN A 563 -16.16 8.65 15.41
C GLN A 563 -17.52 9.32 15.19
N ASP A 564 -17.53 10.53 14.63
CA ASP A 564 -18.75 11.27 14.36
C ASP A 564 -19.64 10.56 13.33
N LEU A 565 -19.06 9.93 12.29
CA LEU A 565 -19.80 9.15 11.30
C LEU A 565 -20.47 7.93 11.95
N ILE A 566 -19.76 7.22 12.83
CA ILE A 566 -20.29 6.08 13.57
C ILE A 566 -21.48 6.53 14.44
N ASP A 567 -21.31 7.63 15.17
CA ASP A 567 -22.33 8.17 16.08
C ASP A 567 -23.56 8.67 15.31
N ASP A 568 -23.36 9.41 14.22
CA ASP A 568 -24.43 9.94 13.36
C ASP A 568 -25.25 8.82 12.71
N THR A 569 -24.59 7.76 12.22
CA THR A 569 -25.26 6.67 11.50
C THR A 569 -25.89 5.62 12.41
N SER A 570 -25.39 5.46 13.65
CA SER A 570 -25.86 4.47 14.63
C SER A 570 -27.37 4.47 14.93
N LYS A 571 -28.06 5.59 14.67
CA LYS A 571 -29.49 5.74 14.96
C LYS A 571 -30.39 5.27 13.82
N ILE A 572 -29.84 5.11 12.62
CA ILE A 572 -30.61 4.85 11.39
C ILE A 572 -30.06 3.69 10.55
N ASP A 573 -28.83 3.27 10.84
CA ASP A 573 -28.16 2.20 10.11
C ASP A 573 -27.23 1.41 11.04
N ASN A 574 -27.19 0.09 10.90
CA ASN A 574 -26.35 -0.81 11.72
C ASN A 574 -25.22 -1.48 10.91
N ARG A 575 -25.02 -1.16 9.63
CA ARG A 575 -23.95 -1.76 8.80
C ARG A 575 -22.54 -1.45 9.35
N PRO A 576 -21.51 -2.25 9.06
CA PRO A 576 -20.13 -1.88 9.38
C PRO A 576 -19.74 -0.55 8.72
N VAL A 577 -18.88 0.21 9.40
CA VAL A 577 -18.25 1.43 8.90
C VAL A 577 -16.79 1.10 8.60
N ILE A 578 -16.36 1.37 7.37
CA ILE A 578 -15.01 1.09 6.89
C ILE A 578 -14.40 2.34 6.25
N MET A 579 -13.08 2.48 6.37
CA MET A 579 -12.34 3.48 5.59
C MET A 579 -11.68 2.77 4.42
N CYS A 580 -12.23 2.86 3.21
CA CYS A 580 -11.58 2.23 2.04
C CYS A 580 -10.25 2.88 1.70
N GLU A 581 -10.03 4.13 2.14
CA GLU A 581 -8.75 4.83 2.12
C GLU A 581 -8.65 5.71 3.37
N TYR A 582 -7.53 5.66 4.08
CA TYR A 582 -7.20 6.56 5.18
C TYR A 582 -5.68 6.67 5.35
N ALA A 583 -5.21 7.62 6.19
CA ALA A 583 -3.79 7.82 6.50
C ALA A 583 -2.92 7.88 5.22
N HIS A 584 -3.14 8.92 4.41
CA HIS A 584 -2.45 9.11 3.13
C HIS A 584 -0.93 9.18 3.33
N ALA A 585 -0.19 8.22 2.78
CA ALA A 585 1.23 7.97 3.05
C ALA A 585 2.18 8.64 2.04
N MET A 586 1.74 9.74 1.44
CA MET A 586 2.56 10.58 0.55
C MET A 586 3.70 11.24 1.30
N GLY A 587 4.93 10.97 0.86
CA GLY A 587 6.14 11.45 1.53
C GLY A 587 6.24 11.01 3.00
N ASN A 588 6.72 11.91 3.84
CA ASN A 588 6.87 11.72 5.28
C ASN A 588 5.55 12.00 6.00
N SER A 589 4.73 10.95 6.15
CA SER A 589 3.33 11.08 6.58
C SER A 589 2.92 10.04 7.64
N VAL A 590 1.65 9.62 7.67
CA VAL A 590 1.08 8.61 8.58
C VAL A 590 1.26 9.00 10.06
N GLY A 591 1.12 10.29 10.34
CA GLY A 591 0.93 10.81 11.69
C GLY A 591 -0.39 10.32 12.27
N ASN A 592 -0.50 10.33 13.60
CA ASN A 592 -1.71 10.05 14.38
C ASN A 592 -2.35 8.65 14.21
N MET A 593 -1.66 7.69 13.57
CA MET A 593 -2.13 6.33 13.33
C MET A 593 -2.73 5.65 14.58
N GLN A 594 -2.15 5.84 15.77
CA GLN A 594 -2.70 5.34 17.03
C GLN A 594 -4.12 5.86 17.31
N THR A 595 -4.40 7.14 17.03
CA THR A 595 -5.70 7.78 17.28
C THR A 595 -6.81 7.12 16.45
N TYR A 596 -6.55 6.78 15.18
CA TYR A 596 -7.52 6.03 14.36
C TYR A 596 -7.87 4.69 14.99
N TRP A 597 -6.84 3.93 15.39
CA TRP A 597 -7.04 2.58 15.91
C TRP A 597 -7.65 2.56 17.31
N ASP A 598 -7.43 3.60 18.12
CA ASP A 598 -8.16 3.79 19.38
C ASP A 598 -9.67 3.93 19.14
N VAL A 599 -10.08 4.70 18.10
CA VAL A 599 -11.49 4.80 17.69
C VAL A 599 -12.01 3.45 17.17
N ILE A 600 -11.24 2.75 16.32
CA ILE A 600 -11.65 1.46 15.74
C ILE A 600 -11.87 0.39 16.81
N TYR A 601 -10.95 0.26 17.78
CA TYR A 601 -11.07 -0.75 18.85
C TYR A 601 -12.16 -0.39 19.87
N LYS A 602 -12.49 0.89 20.04
CA LYS A 602 -13.58 1.34 20.91
C LYS A 602 -14.98 1.05 20.34
N ASN A 603 -15.11 0.92 19.01
CA ASN A 603 -16.40 0.81 18.34
C ASN A 603 -16.57 -0.56 17.64
N ASP A 604 -17.65 -1.28 17.96
CA ASP A 604 -17.91 -2.62 17.39
C ASP A 604 -18.00 -2.61 15.86
N ARG A 605 -18.83 -1.72 15.32
CA ARG A 605 -19.11 -1.61 13.87
C ARG A 605 -17.98 -0.93 13.08
N ALA A 606 -16.96 -0.38 13.74
CA ALA A 606 -15.80 0.17 13.05
C ALA A 606 -14.94 -0.99 12.54
N MET A 607 -15.00 -1.26 11.24
CA MET A 607 -14.39 -2.44 10.63
C MET A 607 -12.86 -2.30 10.47
N GLY A 608 -12.31 -1.10 10.59
CA GLY A 608 -10.91 -0.80 10.26
C GLY A 608 -10.83 -0.02 8.95
N GLY A 609 -9.76 -0.23 8.18
CA GLY A 609 -9.59 0.46 6.91
C GLY A 609 -8.36 0.03 6.12
N TYR A 610 -8.16 0.67 4.98
CA TYR A 610 -7.03 0.43 4.09
C TYR A 610 -6.20 1.70 3.94
N ILE A 611 -4.93 1.63 4.32
CA ILE A 611 -3.98 2.74 4.15
C ILE A 611 -3.83 3.07 2.66
N TRP A 612 -3.74 4.36 2.30
CA TRP A 612 -3.38 4.78 0.94
C TRP A 612 -1.92 5.25 0.89
N ASP A 613 -1.00 4.54 0.24
CA ASP A 613 -1.15 3.22 -0.35
C ASP A 613 0.09 2.33 -0.09
N TRP A 614 0.18 1.19 -0.77
CA TRP A 614 1.27 0.22 -0.54
C TRP A 614 2.60 0.76 -1.05
N ILE A 615 2.70 1.14 -2.32
CA ILE A 615 3.96 1.33 -3.03
C ILE A 615 4.02 2.62 -3.82
N ASP A 616 5.12 3.37 -3.68
CA ASP A 616 5.37 4.55 -4.51
C ASP A 616 5.38 4.17 -5.99
N GLN A 617 4.62 4.92 -6.80
CA GLN A 617 4.60 4.73 -8.24
C GLN A 617 5.76 5.45 -8.94
N GLY A 618 6.94 5.51 -8.33
CA GLY A 618 8.15 6.10 -8.93
C GLY A 618 8.72 5.23 -10.05
N ILE A 619 9.10 5.84 -11.18
CA ILE A 619 9.76 5.16 -12.30
C ILE A 619 11.26 5.45 -12.26
N LEU A 620 12.11 4.42 -12.28
CA LEU A 620 13.55 4.60 -12.24
C LEU A 620 14.06 5.27 -13.53
N LYS A 621 14.78 6.38 -13.37
CA LYS A 621 15.41 7.13 -14.47
C LYS A 621 16.84 7.48 -14.10
N THR A 622 17.67 7.70 -15.12
CA THR A 622 19.05 8.15 -14.97
C THR A 622 19.18 9.54 -15.58
N ASP A 623 19.77 10.48 -14.83
CA ASP A 623 20.03 11.82 -15.32
C ASP A 623 21.23 11.90 -16.28
N LYS A 624 21.51 13.11 -16.80
CA LYS A 624 22.63 13.36 -17.73
C LYS A 624 24.03 13.08 -17.15
N ASN A 625 24.15 13.01 -15.82
CA ASN A 625 25.41 12.75 -15.11
C ASN A 625 25.55 11.29 -14.69
N GLY A 626 24.57 10.43 -14.98
CA GLY A 626 24.56 9.04 -14.59
C GLY A 626 23.98 8.76 -13.19
N LYS A 627 23.38 9.76 -12.52
CA LYS A 627 22.74 9.57 -11.20
C LYS A 627 21.32 9.02 -11.39
N GLU A 628 21.02 7.92 -10.73
CA GLU A 628 19.68 7.34 -10.71
C GLU A 628 18.77 8.12 -9.75
N PHE A 629 17.50 8.25 -10.14
CA PHE A 629 16.44 8.83 -9.32
C PHE A 629 15.09 8.23 -9.73
N PHE A 630 14.09 8.37 -8.86
CA PHE A 630 12.72 8.00 -9.19
C PHE A 630 12.00 9.21 -9.78
N ALA A 631 11.54 9.05 -11.01
CA ALA A 631 10.74 10.02 -11.75
C ALA A 631 9.25 9.88 -11.42
N TYR A 632 8.54 11.01 -11.42
CA TYR A 632 7.10 11.12 -11.24
C TYR A 632 6.49 11.99 -12.38
N GLY A 633 5.22 12.41 -12.25
CA GLY A 633 4.53 13.16 -13.32
C GLY A 633 5.28 14.41 -13.76
N GLY A 634 5.34 14.63 -15.07
CA GLY A 634 6.07 15.75 -15.69
C GLY A 634 7.50 15.42 -16.12
N ASP A 635 8.14 14.39 -15.56
CA ASP A 635 9.51 14.02 -15.89
C ASP A 635 9.67 13.35 -17.26
N PHE A 636 8.56 12.98 -17.89
CA PHE A 636 8.54 12.42 -19.24
C PHE A 636 8.11 13.46 -20.29
N GLY A 637 7.95 14.72 -19.88
CA GLY A 637 7.41 15.79 -20.72
C GLY A 637 5.89 15.67 -20.92
N ASP A 638 5.24 14.81 -20.13
CA ASP A 638 3.82 14.51 -20.15
C ASP A 638 2.95 15.69 -19.68
N LYS A 639 1.82 15.89 -20.38
CA LYS A 639 0.84 16.94 -20.10
C LYS A 639 -0.58 16.42 -20.41
N PRO A 640 -1.58 16.66 -19.55
CA PRO A 640 -1.45 17.17 -18.18
C PRO A 640 -0.66 16.21 -17.27
N ASN A 641 -0.20 16.70 -16.12
CA ASN A 641 0.34 15.85 -15.06
C ASN A 641 0.05 16.41 -13.67
N ASP A 642 0.13 15.54 -12.66
CA ASP A 642 -0.14 15.87 -11.25
C ASP A 642 1.12 15.72 -10.35
N ASN A 643 2.31 15.87 -10.93
CA ASN A 643 3.62 15.85 -10.26
C ASN A 643 3.84 14.59 -9.36
N SER A 644 4.28 14.79 -8.12
CA SER A 644 4.63 13.75 -7.13
C SER A 644 3.42 13.06 -6.49
N PHE A 645 2.18 13.39 -6.87
CA PHE A 645 0.97 12.83 -6.27
C PHE A 645 0.79 11.31 -6.51
N CYS A 646 1.70 10.66 -7.25
CA CYS A 646 1.79 9.21 -7.40
C CYS A 646 2.76 8.53 -6.39
N ILE A 647 3.41 9.30 -5.53
CA ILE A 647 4.41 8.83 -4.55
C ILE A 647 3.75 8.73 -3.16
N ASN A 648 2.82 7.79 -3.03
CA ASN A 648 1.94 7.66 -1.85
C ASN A 648 2.19 6.42 -1.00
N GLY A 649 3.25 5.65 -1.30
CA GLY A 649 3.43 4.32 -0.73
C GLY A 649 4.00 4.33 0.68
N ILE A 650 3.54 3.43 1.54
CA ILE A 650 4.22 3.11 2.82
C ILE A 650 5.53 2.32 2.61
N ILE A 651 5.76 1.81 1.39
CA ILE A 651 7.06 1.30 0.90
C ILE A 651 7.48 2.08 -0.36
N ALA A 652 8.79 2.14 -0.58
CA ALA A 652 9.39 2.75 -1.75
C ALA A 652 9.14 1.94 -3.03
N ALA A 653 9.41 2.52 -4.21
CA ALA A 653 9.21 1.88 -5.51
C ALA A 653 10.06 0.60 -5.71
N ASP A 654 11.18 0.47 -4.98
CA ASP A 654 12.04 -0.72 -4.91
C ASP A 654 11.68 -1.70 -3.77
N ARG A 655 10.53 -1.46 -3.10
CA ARG A 655 10.01 -2.20 -1.95
C ARG A 655 10.78 -2.01 -0.63
N THR A 656 11.66 -1.01 -0.54
CA THR A 656 12.26 -0.62 0.74
C THR A 656 11.17 -0.12 1.71
N PRO A 657 11.06 -0.68 2.93
CA PRO A 657 10.13 -0.17 3.93
C PRO A 657 10.48 1.26 4.38
N LYS A 658 9.51 2.18 4.29
CA LYS A 658 9.68 3.55 4.80
C LYS A 658 9.43 3.61 6.32
N PRO A 659 9.90 4.64 7.05
CA PRO A 659 9.81 4.68 8.51
C PRO A 659 8.38 4.55 9.08
N GLU A 660 7.36 5.09 8.41
CA GLU A 660 5.94 5.02 8.80
C GLU A 660 5.41 3.60 8.98
N ILE A 661 5.85 2.63 8.17
CA ILE A 661 5.32 1.27 8.23
C ILE A 661 5.62 0.58 9.57
N TYR A 662 6.66 1.01 10.28
CA TYR A 662 6.98 0.52 11.62
C TYR A 662 6.01 1.05 12.68
N GLU A 663 5.44 2.25 12.50
CA GLU A 663 4.34 2.75 13.32
C GLU A 663 3.09 1.88 13.08
N CYS A 664 2.75 1.63 11.82
CA CYS A 664 1.62 0.76 11.44
C CYS A 664 1.76 -0.64 12.04
N LYS A 665 2.95 -1.24 11.94
CA LYS A 665 3.24 -2.56 12.52
C LYS A 665 3.01 -2.61 14.02
N LYS A 666 3.40 -1.56 14.75
CA LYS A 666 3.25 -1.45 16.20
C LYS A 666 1.79 -1.26 16.61
N VAL A 667 1.11 -0.28 16.00
CA VAL A 667 -0.29 0.07 16.31
C VAL A 667 -1.21 -1.14 16.04
N ASN A 668 -0.95 -1.87 14.96
CA ASN A 668 -1.75 -2.99 14.49
C ASN A 668 -1.21 -4.36 14.89
N GLN A 669 -0.26 -4.42 15.81
CA GLN A 669 0.25 -5.70 16.27
C GLN A 669 -0.88 -6.55 16.89
N PRO A 670 -0.85 -7.88 16.69
CA PRO A 670 -1.98 -8.75 17.05
C PRO A 670 -2.09 -9.03 18.56
N VAL A 671 -1.24 -8.40 19.38
CA VAL A 671 -1.20 -8.57 20.82
C VAL A 671 -1.07 -7.22 21.49
N LEU A 672 -2.02 -6.88 22.36
CA LEU A 672 -1.91 -5.69 23.22
C LEU A 672 -1.34 -6.11 24.57
N ILE A 673 -0.29 -5.40 25.00
CA ILE A 673 0.31 -5.58 26.32
C ILE A 673 0.04 -4.32 27.12
N SER A 674 -0.55 -4.47 28.30
CA SER A 674 -0.91 -3.38 29.20
C SER A 674 -0.22 -3.54 30.54
N ALA A 675 0.22 -2.43 31.14
CA ALA A 675 0.78 -2.44 32.49
C ALA A 675 -0.33 -2.53 33.55
N VAL A 676 -0.16 -3.44 34.51
CA VAL A 676 -0.94 -3.44 35.76
C VAL A 676 -0.13 -2.74 36.85
N ASP A 677 1.10 -3.18 37.06
CA ASP A 677 2.07 -2.58 37.99
C ASP A 677 3.49 -2.86 37.47
N VAL A 678 4.08 -1.90 36.75
CA VAL A 678 5.41 -2.07 36.12
C VAL A 678 6.50 -2.30 37.17
N GLU A 679 6.38 -1.68 38.35
CA GLU A 679 7.38 -1.83 39.42
C GLU A 679 7.36 -3.24 40.00
N LYS A 680 6.19 -3.86 40.14
CA LYS A 680 6.07 -5.29 40.51
C LYS A 680 6.26 -6.25 39.34
N GLY A 681 6.42 -5.73 38.12
CA GLY A 681 6.53 -6.53 36.90
C GLY A 681 5.23 -7.21 36.51
N GLU A 682 4.07 -6.64 36.86
CA GLU A 682 2.75 -7.19 36.56
C GLU A 682 2.16 -6.57 35.29
N PHE A 683 1.80 -7.40 34.32
CA PHE A 683 1.24 -6.98 33.03
C PHE A 683 0.07 -7.88 32.62
N GLU A 684 -0.74 -7.37 31.69
CA GLU A 684 -1.82 -8.10 31.02
C GLU A 684 -1.54 -8.17 29.53
N ILE A 685 -1.83 -9.33 28.94
CA ILE A 685 -1.71 -9.61 27.51
C ILE A 685 -3.09 -9.94 26.96
N LEU A 686 -3.61 -9.10 26.06
CA LEU A 686 -4.82 -9.33 25.29
C LEU A 686 -4.44 -9.93 23.93
N ASN A 687 -5.01 -11.09 23.61
CA ASN A 687 -4.90 -11.68 22.27
C ASN A 687 -5.90 -10.99 21.31
N ARG A 688 -5.40 -10.19 20.36
CA ARG A 688 -6.23 -9.56 19.31
C ARG A 688 -6.34 -10.42 18.04
N HIS A 689 -5.71 -11.60 17.99
CA HIS A 689 -6.01 -12.56 16.94
C HIS A 689 -7.48 -12.98 16.98
N HIS A 690 -8.00 -13.36 15.82
CA HIS A 690 -9.40 -13.78 15.67
C HIS A 690 -9.56 -15.30 15.52
N SER A 691 -8.48 -16.04 15.25
CA SER A 691 -8.56 -17.49 15.00
C SER A 691 -7.43 -18.33 15.59
N ILE A 692 -6.37 -17.72 16.13
CA ILE A 692 -5.24 -18.43 16.74
C ILE A 692 -4.98 -17.99 18.18
N ASP A 693 -4.49 -18.92 19.01
CA ASP A 693 -4.00 -18.62 20.35
C ASP A 693 -2.53 -18.16 20.34
N LEU A 694 -2.04 -17.74 21.52
CA LEU A 694 -0.68 -17.21 21.67
C LEU A 694 0.42 -18.28 21.77
N SER A 695 0.09 -19.59 21.71
CA SER A 695 1.07 -20.68 21.88
C SER A 695 2.03 -20.80 20.69
N ARG A 696 1.69 -20.11 19.59
CA ARG A 696 2.52 -19.91 18.40
C ARG A 696 3.72 -18.99 18.64
N TYR A 697 3.79 -18.27 19.76
CA TYR A 697 4.85 -17.32 20.03
C TYR A 697 5.76 -17.75 21.17
N ASN A 698 7.06 -17.50 21.00
CA ASN A 698 7.99 -17.45 22.11
C ASN A 698 7.92 -16.04 22.72
N LEU A 699 7.76 -15.97 24.04
CA LEU A 699 7.64 -14.73 24.78
C LEU A 699 8.92 -14.51 25.60
N SER A 700 9.56 -13.37 25.39
CA SER A 700 10.76 -12.98 26.12
C SER A 700 10.62 -11.55 26.65
N TRP A 701 11.47 -11.19 27.60
CA TRP A 701 11.55 -9.83 28.12
C TRP A 701 13.00 -9.39 28.29
N ASN A 702 13.21 -8.08 28.16
CA ASN A 702 14.49 -7.42 28.37
C ASN A 702 14.32 -6.29 29.41
N LEU A 703 15.20 -6.23 30.40
CA LEU A 703 15.39 -5.04 31.23
C LEU A 703 16.56 -4.23 30.65
N LEU A 704 16.28 -3.01 30.20
CA LEU A 704 17.25 -2.08 29.65
C LEU A 704 17.68 -1.08 30.74
N GLU A 705 18.98 -0.90 30.93
CA GLU A 705 19.61 0.16 31.74
C GLU A 705 20.22 1.19 30.78
N ASN A 706 19.64 2.40 30.71
CA ASN A 706 20.05 3.45 29.78
C ASN A 706 20.19 2.95 28.32
N GLY A 707 19.23 2.12 27.89
CA GLY A 707 19.18 1.57 26.53
C GLY A 707 20.02 0.31 26.30
N VAL A 708 20.80 -0.14 27.28
CA VAL A 708 21.58 -1.39 27.21
C VAL A 708 20.86 -2.51 27.95
N VAL A 709 20.68 -3.66 27.32
CA VAL A 709 20.09 -4.84 27.96
C VAL A 709 21.00 -5.32 29.10
N VAL A 710 20.47 -5.33 30.33
CA VAL A 710 21.19 -5.78 31.54
C VAL A 710 20.62 -7.05 32.16
N GLN A 711 19.37 -7.38 31.86
CA GLN A 711 18.74 -8.67 32.18
C GLN A 711 17.83 -9.07 31.04
N THR A 712 17.72 -10.37 30.82
CA THR A 712 16.77 -10.98 29.89
C THR A 712 16.09 -12.15 30.58
N GLY A 713 14.95 -12.57 30.06
CA GLY A 713 14.31 -13.81 30.47
C GLY A 713 13.24 -14.24 29.49
N GLU A 714 12.91 -15.53 29.54
CA GLU A 714 11.77 -16.10 28.83
C GLU A 714 10.56 -16.10 29.76
N LEU A 715 9.38 -15.93 29.19
CA LEU A 715 8.10 -16.16 29.85
C LEU A 715 7.57 -17.55 29.52
N ALA A 716 6.69 -18.06 30.38
CA ALA A 716 5.97 -19.28 30.07
C ALA A 716 5.15 -19.09 28.77
N PRO A 717 5.05 -20.12 27.92
CA PRO A 717 4.13 -20.09 26.78
C PRO A 717 2.71 -19.76 27.25
N LEU A 718 1.99 -18.96 26.47
CA LEU A 718 0.60 -18.62 26.73
C LEU A 718 -0.29 -19.33 25.70
N ASP A 719 -1.37 -19.96 26.14
CA ASP A 719 -2.43 -20.52 25.30
C ASP A 719 -3.66 -19.61 25.25
N THR A 720 -3.47 -18.31 25.51
CA THR A 720 -4.53 -17.29 25.53
C THR A 720 -5.30 -17.32 24.22
N LYS A 721 -6.59 -17.64 24.29
CA LYS A 721 -7.46 -17.77 23.12
C LYS A 721 -7.79 -16.38 22.52
N PRO A 722 -8.26 -16.33 21.25
CA PRO A 722 -8.75 -15.10 20.65
C PRO A 722 -9.66 -14.27 21.58
N SER A 723 -9.40 -12.96 21.66
CA SER A 723 -10.12 -11.99 22.52
C SER A 723 -10.02 -12.21 24.03
N GLU A 724 -9.26 -13.19 24.52
CA GLU A 724 -9.04 -13.40 25.96
C GLU A 724 -7.81 -12.63 26.47
N ILE A 725 -7.75 -12.45 27.79
CA ILE A 725 -6.66 -11.78 28.50
C ILE A 725 -5.94 -12.80 29.39
N SER A 726 -4.61 -12.75 29.40
CA SER A 726 -3.78 -13.47 30.36
C SER A 726 -2.90 -12.52 31.15
N LYS A 727 -2.67 -12.83 32.42
CA LYS A 727 -1.77 -12.07 33.29
C LYS A 727 -0.38 -12.67 33.24
N ILE A 728 0.63 -11.82 33.16
CA ILE A 728 2.03 -12.22 33.24
C ILE A 728 2.74 -11.45 34.34
N SER A 729 3.75 -12.08 34.93
CA SER A 729 4.61 -11.47 35.94
C SER A 729 6.08 -11.66 35.54
N ILE A 730 6.83 -10.57 35.59
CA ILE A 730 8.26 -10.52 35.28
C ILE A 730 9.03 -10.35 36.58
N ASN A 731 9.74 -11.40 36.99
CA ASN A 731 10.61 -11.35 38.16
C ASN A 731 12.02 -10.88 37.78
N TYR A 732 12.16 -9.58 37.53
CA TYR A 732 13.47 -8.97 37.30
C TYR A 732 14.18 -8.66 38.63
N LYS A 733 15.52 -8.77 38.66
CA LYS A 733 16.30 -8.56 39.89
C LYS A 733 16.45 -7.07 40.19
N SER A 734 15.54 -6.52 41.00
CA SER A 734 15.54 -5.10 41.40
C SER A 734 16.80 -4.67 42.17
N SER A 735 17.47 -5.58 42.87
CA SER A 735 18.71 -5.31 43.62
C SER A 735 19.90 -4.86 42.76
N LYS A 736 19.79 -4.95 41.43
CA LYS A 736 20.81 -4.50 40.47
C LYS A 736 20.53 -3.10 39.90
N ILE A 737 19.45 -2.44 40.32
CA ILE A 737 19.11 -1.07 39.93
C ILE A 737 20.11 -0.10 40.57
N LYS A 738 20.71 0.76 39.75
CA LYS A 738 21.70 1.75 40.19
C LYS A 738 21.08 3.16 40.23
N PRO A 739 21.48 4.00 41.21
CA PRO A 739 21.13 5.42 41.23
C PRO A 739 21.52 6.16 39.94
N GLY A 740 20.76 7.18 39.55
CA GLY A 740 20.96 7.99 38.36
C GLY A 740 20.60 7.37 37.00
N ASN A 741 20.23 6.10 36.95
CA ASN A 741 19.93 5.38 35.70
C ASN A 741 18.43 5.32 35.38
N GLU A 742 18.10 5.31 34.10
CA GLU A 742 16.74 5.05 33.60
C GLU A 742 16.62 3.58 33.18
N TYR A 743 15.45 2.99 33.46
CA TYR A 743 15.19 1.58 33.16
C TYR A 743 13.88 1.39 32.38
N PHE A 744 13.91 0.46 31.43
CA PHE A 744 12.75 0.04 30.64
C PHE A 744 12.62 -1.48 30.64
N ILE A 745 11.39 -1.98 30.65
CA ILE A 745 11.09 -3.39 30.40
C ILE A 745 10.47 -3.49 29.01
N SER A 746 11.12 -4.21 28.09
CA SER A 746 10.53 -4.61 26.81
C SER A 746 10.00 -6.03 26.93
N ILE A 747 8.81 -6.29 26.39
CA ILE A 747 8.20 -7.62 26.28
C ILE A 747 8.00 -7.93 24.80
N ILE A 748 8.52 -9.07 24.34
CA ILE A 748 8.71 -9.38 22.92
C ILE A 748 8.06 -10.73 22.59
N GLY A 749 7.27 -10.76 21.52
CA GLY A 749 6.73 -11.98 20.93
C GLY A 749 7.36 -12.29 19.58
N THR A 750 7.93 -13.50 19.45
CA THR A 750 8.54 -13.97 18.19
C THR A 750 7.90 -15.27 17.70
N LEU A 751 7.92 -15.50 16.39
CA LEU A 751 7.45 -16.75 15.81
C LEU A 751 8.20 -17.96 16.39
N LYS A 752 7.46 -18.94 16.89
CA LYS A 752 8.04 -20.20 17.37
C LYS A 752 8.53 -21.09 16.23
N GLU A 753 7.84 -21.07 15.10
CA GLU A 753 8.13 -21.87 13.90
C GLU A 753 8.16 -20.99 12.65
N SER A 754 8.90 -21.41 11.62
CA SER A 754 8.92 -20.71 10.33
C SER A 754 7.58 -20.81 9.62
N THR A 755 7.18 -19.72 8.97
CA THR A 755 6.02 -19.63 8.08
C THR A 755 6.49 -19.41 6.64
N LEU A 756 5.54 -19.33 5.69
CA LEU A 756 5.86 -19.00 4.29
C LEU A 756 6.46 -17.60 4.11
N TRP A 757 6.20 -16.68 5.06
CA TRP A 757 6.55 -15.27 4.94
C TRP A 757 7.63 -14.81 5.92
N ALA A 758 7.94 -15.57 6.98
CA ALA A 758 9.05 -15.26 7.87
C ALA A 758 9.59 -16.50 8.59
N ASN A 759 10.87 -16.47 8.93
CA ASN A 759 11.52 -17.53 9.69
C ASN A 759 11.12 -17.51 11.17
N SER A 760 11.28 -18.65 11.86
CA SER A 760 11.22 -18.70 13.33
C SER A 760 12.14 -17.64 13.95
N GLY A 761 11.71 -17.02 15.05
CA GLY A 761 12.41 -15.91 15.70
C GLY A 761 12.07 -14.53 15.14
N TYR A 762 11.28 -14.43 14.06
CA TYR A 762 10.80 -13.15 13.56
C TYR A 762 9.88 -12.46 14.59
N ARG A 763 10.14 -11.17 14.87
CA ARG A 763 9.41 -10.36 15.85
C ARG A 763 8.06 -9.89 15.30
N ILE A 764 6.98 -10.30 15.98
CA ILE A 764 5.60 -9.98 15.61
C ILE A 764 5.07 -8.79 16.39
N PHE A 765 5.33 -8.77 17.70
CA PHE A 765 4.91 -7.69 18.59
C PHE A 765 5.98 -7.40 19.63
N GLU A 766 6.00 -6.15 20.08
CA GLU A 766 6.83 -5.69 21.20
C GLU A 766 6.08 -4.57 21.92
N GLU A 767 6.25 -4.49 23.24
CA GLU A 767 5.83 -3.33 24.02
C GLU A 767 6.90 -2.96 25.02
N GLN A 768 7.05 -1.67 25.32
CA GLN A 768 8.07 -1.16 26.22
C GLN A 768 7.50 -0.24 27.30
N PHE A 769 7.85 -0.53 28.56
CA PHE A 769 7.37 0.21 29.72
C PHE A 769 8.53 0.83 30.49
N LYS A 770 8.41 2.13 30.82
CA LYS A 770 9.36 2.81 31.70
C LYS A 770 9.15 2.39 33.15
N LEU A 771 10.22 2.03 33.86
CA LEU A 771 10.17 1.75 35.28
C LEU A 771 10.13 3.06 36.10
N PRO A 772 9.16 3.25 37.02
CA PRO A 772 8.96 4.50 37.76
C PRO A 772 9.90 4.65 38.98
N LEU A 773 11.20 4.43 38.78
CA LEU A 773 12.18 4.39 39.87
C LEU A 773 12.62 5.79 40.32
N LYS A 774 12.48 6.08 41.62
CA LYS A 774 13.03 7.29 42.26
C LYS A 774 14.50 7.08 42.59
N VAL A 775 15.38 7.30 41.62
CA VAL A 775 16.83 7.20 41.83
C VAL A 775 17.45 8.53 42.27
N LYS A 776 18.26 8.50 43.33
CA LYS A 776 19.02 9.68 43.78
C LYS A 776 20.02 10.09 42.69
N PRO A 777 20.14 11.39 42.35
CA PRO A 777 21.13 11.85 41.39
C PRO A 777 22.55 11.55 41.89
N ILE A 778 23.43 11.10 40.98
CA ILE A 778 24.85 10.93 41.30
C ILE A 778 25.49 12.32 41.25
N VAL A 779 25.78 12.90 42.41
CA VAL A 779 26.57 14.12 42.53
C VAL A 779 28.05 13.73 42.43
N LYS A 780 28.68 13.99 41.28
CA LYS A 780 30.14 14.03 41.20
C LYS A 780 30.61 15.47 41.42
N THR A 781 31.44 15.68 42.43
CA THR A 781 32.14 16.94 42.66
C THR A 781 33.17 17.18 41.57
N ASN A 782 33.15 18.38 41.00
CA ASN A 782 34.04 18.77 39.90
C ASN A 782 35.52 18.58 40.27
N SER A 783 36.26 17.96 39.35
CA SER A 783 37.72 18.10 39.29
C SER A 783 38.10 19.57 39.07
N LYS A 784 39.21 20.02 39.65
CA LYS A 784 39.74 21.39 39.48
C LYS A 784 39.79 21.76 37.99
N LEU A 785 38.97 22.72 37.57
CA LEU A 785 38.89 23.18 36.19
C LEU A 785 40.17 23.92 35.80
N THR A 786 40.57 23.82 34.54
CA THR A 786 41.69 24.62 34.03
C THR A 786 41.21 26.07 33.86
N SER A 787 41.99 27.05 34.30
CA SER A 787 41.63 28.46 34.15
C SER A 787 41.40 28.82 32.66
N LEU A 788 40.51 29.76 32.41
CA LEU A 788 40.13 30.23 31.07
C LEU A 788 40.64 31.66 30.87
N THR A 789 41.11 31.97 29.68
CA THR A 789 41.41 33.32 29.22
C THR A 789 40.24 33.82 28.38
N VAL A 790 39.84 35.07 28.60
CA VAL A 790 38.77 35.74 27.85
C VAL A 790 39.38 36.97 27.17
N ASP A 791 39.24 37.04 25.85
CA ASP A 791 39.50 38.24 25.05
C ASP A 791 38.16 38.75 24.53
N ASP A 792 37.80 39.96 24.94
CA ASP A 792 36.51 40.57 24.67
C ASP A 792 36.71 41.86 23.85
N ASN A 793 36.53 41.77 22.53
CA ASN A 793 36.74 42.88 21.61
C ASN A 793 35.41 43.40 21.02
N THR A 794 35.46 44.30 20.03
CA THR A 794 34.24 44.91 19.47
C THR A 794 33.39 43.94 18.65
N GLU A 795 33.99 42.89 18.08
CA GLU A 795 33.31 41.94 17.19
C GLU A 795 33.03 40.60 17.88
N ASP A 796 33.96 40.11 18.69
CA ASP A 796 33.97 38.74 19.20
C ASP A 796 34.33 38.65 20.69
N ILE A 797 33.82 37.60 21.33
CA ILE A 797 34.21 37.12 22.66
C ILE A 797 34.94 35.79 22.46
N THR A 798 36.27 35.79 22.64
CA THR A 798 37.11 34.60 22.53
C THR A 798 37.42 34.03 23.91
N ILE A 799 37.07 32.77 24.14
CA ILE A 799 37.29 32.03 25.38
C ILE A 799 38.22 30.86 25.08
N ASN A 800 39.43 30.87 25.64
CA ASN A 800 40.41 29.83 25.34
C ASN A 800 41.25 29.38 26.55
N ASN A 801 41.81 28.18 26.40
CA ASN A 801 42.98 27.69 27.12
C ASN A 801 43.64 26.58 26.27
N LYS A 802 44.53 25.78 26.85
CA LYS A 802 45.19 24.66 26.13
C LYS A 802 44.23 23.57 25.60
N ASN A 803 43.01 23.48 26.13
CA ASN A 803 42.02 22.43 25.83
C ASN A 803 40.85 22.95 24.98
N ILE A 804 40.56 24.25 24.95
CA ILE A 804 39.40 24.82 24.25
C ILE A 804 39.77 26.14 23.57
N ASN A 805 39.23 26.37 22.39
CA ASN A 805 39.14 27.66 21.75
C ASN A 805 37.70 27.85 21.23
N LEU A 806 36.97 28.78 21.84
CA LEU A 806 35.57 29.07 21.54
C LEU A 806 35.39 30.58 21.26
N VAL A 807 34.68 30.92 20.19
CA VAL A 807 34.40 32.30 19.80
C VAL A 807 32.88 32.50 19.73
N VAL A 808 32.37 33.50 20.46
CA VAL A 808 30.99 34.00 20.33
C VAL A 808 31.04 35.34 19.62
N ASN A 809 30.37 35.44 18.47
CA ASN A 809 30.30 36.71 17.74
C ASN A 809 29.25 37.64 18.37
N LYS A 810 29.60 38.88 18.68
CA LYS A 810 28.70 39.83 19.37
C LYS A 810 27.54 40.32 18.52
N LYS A 811 27.70 40.35 17.19
CA LYS A 811 26.66 40.81 16.26
C LYS A 811 25.57 39.75 16.08
N SER A 812 25.96 38.49 15.86
CA SER A 812 25.03 37.38 15.70
C SER A 812 24.61 36.72 17.02
N GLY A 813 25.45 36.80 18.05
CA GLY A 813 25.23 36.14 19.33
C GLY A 813 25.49 34.62 19.32
N PHE A 814 26.02 34.09 18.21
CA PHE A 814 26.22 32.65 18.01
C PHE A 814 27.67 32.23 18.23
N ILE A 815 27.85 30.95 18.57
CA ILE A 815 29.18 30.33 18.61
C ILE A 815 29.63 30.11 17.16
N THR A 816 30.63 30.86 16.71
CA THR A 816 31.17 30.81 15.33
C THR A 816 32.40 29.91 15.22
N THR A 817 33.08 29.65 16.33
CA THR A 817 34.19 28.71 16.39
C THR A 817 34.10 27.95 17.70
N TYR A 818 34.24 26.64 17.64
CA TYR A 818 34.39 25.82 18.82
C TYR A 818 35.27 24.62 18.49
N SER A 819 36.49 24.65 19.03
CA SER A 819 37.42 23.55 18.97
C SER A 819 37.85 23.15 20.38
N SER A 820 38.01 21.85 20.62
CA SER A 820 38.50 21.35 21.89
C SER A 820 39.38 20.13 21.73
N ASN A 821 40.51 20.08 22.44
CA ASN A 821 41.51 19.01 22.38
C ASN A 821 41.97 18.68 20.94
N GLY A 822 42.05 19.70 20.08
CA GLY A 822 42.44 19.54 18.66
C GLY A 822 41.31 19.06 17.74
N ILE A 823 40.08 18.96 18.23
CA ILE A 823 38.88 18.59 17.44
C ILE A 823 38.11 19.86 17.13
N SER A 824 37.86 20.13 15.85
CA SER A 824 36.91 21.16 15.41
C SER A 824 35.49 20.60 15.51
N ILE A 825 34.67 21.17 16.39
CA ILE A 825 33.29 20.71 16.62
C ILE A 825 32.31 21.50 15.75
N VAL A 826 32.56 22.80 15.59
CA VAL A 826 31.70 23.73 14.86
C VAL A 826 32.47 24.26 13.66
N GLU A 827 32.10 23.80 12.46
CA GLU A 827 32.59 24.29 11.17
C GLU A 827 31.74 25.47 10.67
N ASN A 828 30.41 25.42 10.88
CA ASN A 828 29.51 26.55 10.70
C ASN A 828 28.74 26.85 11.99
N PRO A 829 28.38 28.12 12.26
CA PRO A 829 27.95 28.56 13.58
C PRO A 829 26.77 27.79 14.18
N LEU A 830 26.79 27.62 15.51
CA LEU A 830 25.63 27.13 16.27
C LEU A 830 24.57 28.23 16.35
N LYS A 831 23.58 28.16 15.47
CA LYS A 831 22.52 29.16 15.31
C LYS A 831 21.16 28.65 15.75
N LEU A 832 20.23 29.58 15.97
CA LEU A 832 18.81 29.28 16.20
C LEU A 832 18.23 28.60 14.95
N ASN A 833 17.37 27.60 15.13
CA ASN A 833 16.64 26.99 14.04
C ASN A 833 15.16 26.82 14.41
N PHE A 834 14.28 27.43 13.62
CA PHE A 834 12.82 27.36 13.77
C PHE A 834 12.12 26.60 12.63
N TRP A 835 12.90 26.07 11.69
CA TRP A 835 12.40 25.51 10.44
C TRP A 835 12.82 24.06 10.25
N ARG A 836 11.99 23.34 9.49
CA ARG A 836 12.28 22.04 8.88
C ARG A 836 11.92 22.16 7.40
N PRO A 837 12.65 21.51 6.46
CA PRO A 837 12.20 21.45 5.07
C PRO A 837 10.76 20.94 5.02
N GLN A 838 9.89 21.61 4.27
CA GLN A 838 8.47 21.28 4.28
C GLN A 838 8.21 19.85 3.78
N THR A 839 7.37 19.10 4.49
CA THR A 839 6.79 17.88 3.94
C THR A 839 5.73 18.18 2.89
N GLU A 840 5.33 17.19 2.10
CA GLU A 840 4.21 17.35 1.15
C GLU A 840 2.89 17.69 1.89
N ASN A 841 2.69 17.15 3.09
CA ASN A 841 1.59 17.52 4.00
C ASN A 841 1.67 18.99 4.45
N ASP A 842 2.88 19.45 4.80
CA ASP A 842 3.12 20.84 5.21
C ASP A 842 2.76 21.82 4.07
N ALA A 843 3.19 21.51 2.85
CA ALA A 843 2.86 22.30 1.67
C ALA A 843 1.34 22.29 1.40
N ALA A 844 0.68 21.14 1.57
CA ALA A 844 -0.75 20.97 1.32
C ALA A 844 -1.62 21.80 2.28
N TYR A 845 -1.41 21.69 3.60
CA TYR A 845 -2.25 22.42 4.55
C TYR A 845 -2.01 23.93 4.46
N ARG A 846 -0.76 24.38 4.25
CA ARG A 846 -0.46 25.82 4.10
C ARG A 846 -1.14 26.40 2.88
N ARG A 847 -1.12 25.68 1.75
CA ARG A 847 -1.84 26.07 0.53
C ARG A 847 -3.35 26.15 0.79
N ALA A 848 -3.93 25.12 1.41
CA ALA A 848 -5.36 25.05 1.70
C ALA A 848 -5.83 26.16 2.66
N LYS A 849 -5.04 26.47 3.71
CA LYS A 849 -5.33 27.53 4.68
C LYS A 849 -4.90 28.93 4.24
N LYS A 850 -4.19 29.04 3.11
CA LYS A 850 -3.52 30.28 2.65
C LYS A 850 -2.53 30.85 3.69
N GLN A 851 -1.86 29.96 4.40
CA GLN A 851 -0.97 30.26 5.52
C GLN A 851 0.47 30.49 5.03
N GLN A 852 0.77 31.72 4.58
CA GLN A 852 2.09 32.07 4.03
C GLN A 852 3.09 32.55 5.08
N ASN A 853 2.59 33.15 6.17
CA ASN A 853 3.41 33.72 7.25
C ASN A 853 4.21 32.67 8.04
N GLU A 854 3.81 31.39 8.03
CA GLU A 854 4.63 30.32 8.63
C GLU A 854 6.03 30.23 7.99
N ARG A 855 6.17 30.57 6.70
CA ARG A 855 7.46 30.56 6.01
C ARG A 855 8.43 31.62 6.53
N ASP A 856 7.96 32.61 7.30
CA ASP A 856 8.85 33.59 7.94
C ASP A 856 9.79 32.92 8.96
N TRP A 857 9.42 31.75 9.49
CA TRP A 857 10.27 30.94 10.36
C TRP A 857 11.52 30.37 9.66
N LEU A 858 11.51 30.21 8.34
CA LEU A 858 12.65 29.68 7.56
C LEU A 858 13.95 30.48 7.82
N ASN A 859 13.84 31.81 7.82
CA ASN A 859 14.98 32.72 7.98
C ASN A 859 15.01 33.38 9.37
N ALA A 860 14.11 33.01 10.29
CA ALA A 860 13.97 33.68 11.58
C ALA A 860 15.27 33.63 12.41
N GLY A 861 16.01 32.52 12.37
CA GLY A 861 17.30 32.39 13.05
C GLY A 861 18.37 33.32 12.48
N ASP A 862 18.39 33.53 11.17
CA ASP A 862 19.34 34.42 10.49
C ASP A 862 18.98 35.90 10.67
N ASN A 863 17.70 36.20 10.95
CA ASN A 863 17.18 37.54 11.25
C ASN A 863 17.30 37.93 12.74
N PHE A 864 17.95 37.11 13.57
CA PHE A 864 18.15 37.40 14.99
C PHE A 864 19.07 38.61 15.19
N VAL A 865 18.60 39.60 15.95
CA VAL A 865 19.35 40.81 16.28
C VAL A 865 19.69 40.83 17.77
N VAL A 866 20.98 40.83 18.09
CA VAL A 866 21.47 40.96 19.47
C VAL A 866 21.22 42.38 19.98
N THR A 867 20.51 42.49 21.10
CA THR A 867 20.28 43.77 21.80
C THR A 867 21.24 43.97 22.95
N ASN A 868 21.73 42.88 23.55
CA ASN A 868 22.70 42.93 24.64
C ASN A 868 23.52 41.64 24.71
N SER A 869 24.84 41.76 24.89
CA SER A 869 25.71 40.63 25.25
C SER A 869 26.57 41.00 26.47
N ASN A 870 26.66 40.11 27.45
CA ASN A 870 27.52 40.31 28.62
C ASN A 870 28.26 39.03 29.02
N ILE A 871 29.37 39.22 29.72
CA ILE A 871 30.24 38.15 30.20
C ILE A 871 30.25 38.19 31.72
N ASN A 872 30.20 37.03 32.35
CA ASN A 872 30.38 36.87 33.78
C ASN A 872 31.42 35.77 34.08
N THR A 873 32.42 36.11 34.88
CA THR A 873 33.54 35.25 35.29
C THR A 873 33.48 35.03 36.80
N THR A 874 32.52 34.25 37.26
CA THR A 874 32.25 34.06 38.71
C THR A 874 33.18 33.07 39.39
N GLU A 875 33.81 32.16 38.64
CA GLU A 875 34.60 31.04 39.17
C GLU A 875 35.82 30.76 38.28
N GLU A 876 36.93 30.34 38.88
CA GLU A 876 38.15 29.99 38.12
C GLU A 876 37.89 28.81 37.18
N GLY A 877 38.07 29.01 35.87
CA GLY A 877 37.86 27.99 34.85
C GLY A 877 36.41 27.85 34.36
N LYS A 878 35.54 28.84 34.63
CA LYS A 878 34.17 28.93 34.14
C LYS A 878 33.86 30.35 33.63
N VAL A 879 33.33 30.44 32.41
CA VAL A 879 32.91 31.71 31.79
C VAL A 879 31.45 31.57 31.36
N ILE A 880 30.63 32.55 31.69
CA ILE A 880 29.23 32.61 31.26
C ILE A 880 29.07 33.79 30.30
N VAL A 881 28.57 33.53 29.10
CA VAL A 881 28.20 34.56 28.13
C VAL A 881 26.68 34.58 28.01
N ASN A 882 26.04 35.71 28.31
CA ASN A 882 24.61 35.89 28.09
C ASN A 882 24.39 36.77 26.86
N VAL A 883 23.53 36.31 25.97
CA VAL A 883 23.11 37.01 24.77
C VAL A 883 21.61 37.18 24.83
N LYS A 884 21.14 38.42 24.71
CA LYS A 884 19.73 38.77 24.55
C LYS A 884 19.52 39.42 23.21
N GLY A 885 18.39 39.14 22.59
CA GLY A 885 18.02 39.75 21.34
C GLY A 885 16.59 39.46 20.95
N THR A 886 16.25 39.86 19.74
CA THR A 886 14.90 39.73 19.20
C THR A 886 14.93 39.34 17.73
N ILE A 887 13.88 38.66 17.30
CA ILE A 887 13.51 38.47 15.89
C ILE A 887 12.25 39.31 15.68
N GLU A 888 12.23 40.15 14.65
CA GLU A 888 11.09 41.05 14.37
C GLU A 888 9.90 40.28 13.78
N ASN A 889 10.17 39.41 12.80
CA ASN A 889 9.15 38.63 12.12
C ASN A 889 9.55 37.14 11.99
N PRO A 890 8.84 36.21 12.65
CA PRO A 890 7.81 36.44 13.65
C PRO A 890 8.36 36.96 14.99
N SER A 891 7.64 37.89 15.63
CA SER A 891 8.09 38.56 16.86
C SER A 891 8.45 37.57 17.97
N THR A 892 9.74 37.49 18.28
CA THR A 892 10.29 36.52 19.24
C THR A 892 11.41 37.16 20.05
N ALA A 893 11.31 37.10 21.38
CA ALA A 893 12.42 37.45 22.27
C ALA A 893 13.27 36.21 22.55
N ILE A 894 14.59 36.34 22.47
CA ILE A 894 15.54 35.24 22.67
C ILE A 894 16.51 35.58 23.81
N ASN A 895 16.73 34.61 24.68
CA ASN A 895 17.85 34.61 25.61
C ASN A 895 18.69 33.34 25.40
N LEU A 896 19.97 33.52 25.11
CA LEU A 896 20.96 32.44 25.05
C LEU A 896 21.98 32.64 26.17
N THR A 897 22.29 31.58 26.90
CA THR A 897 23.38 31.58 27.88
C THR A 897 24.34 30.44 27.56
N TYR A 898 25.60 30.78 27.29
CA TYR A 898 26.68 29.82 27.09
C TYR A 898 27.52 29.75 28.36
N THR A 899 27.51 28.60 29.04
CA THR A 899 28.43 28.33 30.15
C THR A 899 29.58 27.47 29.65
N VAL A 900 30.76 28.07 29.53
CA VAL A 900 31.98 27.44 29.02
C VAL A 900 32.87 27.03 30.19
N LEU A 901 33.29 25.78 30.21
CA LEU A 901 34.22 25.25 31.21
C LEU A 901 35.62 25.02 30.65
N GLY A 902 36.62 25.14 31.52
CA GLY A 902 38.03 24.95 31.19
C GLY A 902 38.44 23.53 30.77
N ASN A 903 37.56 22.54 30.95
CA ASN A 903 37.73 21.18 30.43
C ASN A 903 37.22 21.03 28.98
N GLY A 904 36.69 22.10 28.40
CA GLY A 904 36.15 22.15 27.05
C GLY A 904 34.66 21.94 26.93
N GLN A 905 33.91 21.67 28.02
CA GLN A 905 32.47 21.47 27.95
C GLN A 905 31.72 22.80 27.82
N VAL A 906 30.66 22.82 27.02
CA VAL A 906 29.79 23.98 26.84
C VAL A 906 28.35 23.58 27.16
N LYS A 907 27.73 24.30 28.08
CA LYS A 907 26.28 24.23 28.30
C LYS A 907 25.62 25.40 27.58
N VAL A 908 24.54 25.12 26.86
CA VAL A 908 23.69 26.10 26.20
C VAL A 908 22.35 26.09 26.92
N ASP A 909 21.93 27.23 27.46
CA ASP A 909 20.57 27.48 27.89
C ASP A 909 19.89 28.38 26.85
N TYR A 910 18.72 27.96 26.36
CA TYR A 910 17.98 28.66 25.32
C TYR A 910 16.54 28.90 25.79
N SER A 911 16.12 30.16 25.77
CA SER A 911 14.74 30.62 25.94
C SER A 911 14.26 31.37 24.69
N ALA A 912 13.10 30.98 24.14
CA ALA A 912 12.36 31.72 23.12
C ALA A 912 10.97 32.09 23.64
N SER A 913 10.64 33.37 23.63
CA SER A 913 9.30 33.88 23.93
C SER A 913 8.69 34.44 22.65
N ILE A 914 7.80 33.65 22.05
CA ILE A 914 7.14 33.92 20.77
C ILE A 914 5.82 34.64 21.06
N ALA A 915 5.56 35.76 20.37
CA ALA A 915 4.36 36.57 20.59
C ALA A 915 3.07 35.80 20.22
N GLU A 916 1.98 35.99 20.98
CA GLU A 916 0.72 35.24 20.80
C GLU A 916 0.11 35.33 19.40
N ASN A 917 0.37 36.41 18.66
CA ASN A 917 -0.14 36.63 17.30
C ASN A 917 0.75 36.03 16.19
N SER A 918 1.87 35.39 16.54
CA SER A 918 2.75 34.73 15.58
C SER A 918 2.10 33.46 15.01
N PRO A 919 2.48 33.03 13.79
CA PRO A 919 2.07 31.73 13.28
C PRO A 919 2.64 30.57 14.13
N ASN A 920 2.02 29.40 14.02
CA ASN A 920 2.55 28.15 14.59
C ASN A 920 3.98 27.89 14.10
N VAL A 921 4.77 27.22 14.91
CA VAL A 921 6.21 27.08 14.68
C VAL A 921 6.52 25.64 14.23
N PRO A 922 7.21 25.41 13.10
CA PRO A 922 7.55 24.05 12.69
C PRO A 922 8.48 23.32 13.66
N LYS A 923 9.42 24.05 14.26
CA LYS A 923 10.47 23.51 15.11
C LYS A 923 11.00 24.55 16.10
N ILE A 924 11.50 24.12 17.26
CA ILE A 924 12.25 25.00 18.18
C ILE A 924 13.53 24.29 18.57
N GLY A 925 14.66 24.79 18.08
CA GLY A 925 15.95 24.14 18.23
C GLY A 925 17.15 25.02 17.89
N MET A 926 18.32 24.38 17.83
CA MET A 926 19.56 24.97 17.32
C MET A 926 20.22 24.03 16.32
N GLN A 927 21.02 24.59 15.42
CA GLN A 927 21.69 23.86 14.34
C GLN A 927 23.15 24.32 14.22
N PHE A 928 24.06 23.39 13.94
CA PHE A 928 25.44 23.68 13.55
C PHE A 928 25.90 22.67 12.50
N ASP A 929 27.05 22.93 11.87
CA ASP A 929 27.69 21.95 11.00
C ASP A 929 28.99 21.43 11.61
N ILE A 930 29.27 20.15 11.39
CA ILE A 930 30.52 19.46 11.77
C ILE A 930 31.11 18.78 10.54
N SER A 931 32.43 18.58 10.45
CA SER A 931 33.03 17.84 9.33
C SER A 931 32.35 16.48 9.07
N ASN A 932 32.15 16.11 7.80
CA ASN A 932 31.55 14.83 7.43
C ASN A 932 32.41 13.61 7.77
N SER A 933 33.65 13.82 8.20
CA SER A 933 34.48 12.78 8.81
C SER A 933 33.87 12.23 10.12
N PHE A 934 32.99 12.99 10.78
CA PHE A 934 32.26 12.59 11.99
C PHE A 934 30.91 11.94 11.68
N LYS A 935 30.88 10.92 10.83
CA LYS A 935 29.62 10.29 10.37
C LYS A 935 29.07 9.19 11.30
N ASN A 936 29.83 8.71 12.27
CA ASN A 936 29.37 7.64 13.16
C ASN A 936 28.46 8.21 14.25
N ILE A 937 27.20 7.78 14.23
CA ILE A 937 26.18 8.21 15.18
C ILE A 937 25.99 7.13 16.24
N THR A 938 25.94 7.53 17.51
CA THR A 938 25.47 6.68 18.62
C THR A 938 24.51 7.48 19.48
N TYR A 939 23.30 6.99 19.76
CA TYR A 939 22.33 7.75 20.54
C TYR A 939 21.50 6.88 21.49
N TYR A 940 21.06 7.50 22.58
CA TYR A 940 20.10 6.93 23.52
C TYR A 940 18.79 7.70 23.43
N GLY A 941 17.82 7.13 22.71
CA GLY A 941 16.56 7.78 22.33
C GLY A 941 15.59 6.81 21.68
N LYS A 942 14.53 7.30 21.02
CA LYS A 942 13.60 6.45 20.27
C LYS A 942 14.15 6.11 18.88
N GLY A 943 14.11 4.82 18.52
CA GLY A 943 14.62 4.32 17.24
C GLY A 943 14.33 2.82 17.01
N PRO A 944 15.04 2.16 16.07
CA PRO A 944 16.13 2.73 15.25
C PRO A 944 15.64 3.61 14.09
N GLN A 945 14.39 3.51 13.66
CA GLN A 945 13.83 4.28 12.55
C GLN A 945 13.50 5.73 12.95
N ALA A 946 13.49 6.63 11.96
CA ALA A 946 13.07 8.02 12.13
C ALA A 946 11.61 8.09 12.63
N ASN A 947 11.33 9.04 13.52
CA ASN A 947 10.05 9.17 14.20
C ASN A 947 9.73 10.64 14.56
N TYR A 948 8.45 10.95 14.69
CA TYR A 948 7.93 12.33 14.87
C TYR A 948 6.92 12.40 16.02
N GLN A 949 6.50 13.61 16.40
CA GLN A 949 5.69 13.80 17.61
C GLN A 949 4.38 12.99 17.60
N ASP A 950 3.75 12.88 16.43
CA ASP A 950 2.51 12.13 16.16
C ASP A 950 2.75 10.75 15.53
N ARG A 951 4.01 10.31 15.38
CA ARG A 951 4.40 9.03 14.78
C ARG A 951 5.65 8.46 15.46
N ASN A 952 5.50 8.01 16.71
CA ASN A 952 6.63 7.51 17.51
C ASN A 952 6.30 6.36 18.48
N THR A 953 5.13 5.74 18.37
CA THR A 953 4.78 4.60 19.23
C THR A 953 5.52 3.33 18.82
N GLY A 954 5.83 3.18 17.52
CA GLY A 954 6.64 2.09 16.96
C GLY A 954 8.14 2.24 17.16
N ALA A 955 8.61 3.35 17.73
CA ALA A 955 10.01 3.61 18.02
C ALA A 955 10.28 3.50 19.53
N PHE A 956 11.10 2.51 19.93
CA PHE A 956 11.38 2.23 21.34
C PHE A 956 12.63 2.95 21.83
N VAL A 957 12.66 3.24 23.13
CA VAL A 957 13.84 3.81 23.78
C VAL A 957 14.93 2.75 23.87
N GLY A 958 16.10 3.03 23.27
CA GLY A 958 17.22 2.10 23.18
C GLY A 958 18.53 2.81 22.89
N LEU A 959 19.63 2.06 22.96
CA LEU A 959 20.95 2.51 22.52
C LEU A 959 21.18 2.06 21.08
N TYR A 960 21.25 2.99 20.15
CA TYR A 960 21.36 2.73 18.71
C TYR A 960 22.64 3.32 18.13
N THR A 961 23.10 2.75 17.02
CA THR A 961 24.27 3.20 16.26
C THR A 961 23.96 3.24 14.77
N GLY A 962 24.52 4.18 14.03
CA GLY A 962 24.32 4.31 12.58
C GLY A 962 25.40 5.17 11.91
N ASP A 963 25.32 5.28 10.59
CA ASP A 963 26.12 6.20 9.78
C ASP A 963 25.20 7.32 9.27
N ALA A 964 25.55 8.58 9.52
CA ALA A 964 24.74 9.75 9.16
C ALA A 964 24.38 9.82 7.67
N MET A 965 25.17 9.17 6.80
CA MET A 965 24.94 9.13 5.36
C MET A 965 23.89 8.10 4.94
N THR A 966 23.65 7.06 5.75
CA THR A 966 22.85 5.88 5.32
C THR A 966 21.81 5.40 6.32
N MET A 967 21.83 5.88 7.57
CA MET A 967 20.92 5.40 8.62
C MET A 967 19.46 5.83 8.43
N ASN A 968 19.21 6.84 7.60
CA ASN A 968 17.89 7.41 7.38
C ASN A 968 17.43 7.18 5.95
N TYR A 969 16.12 6.94 5.77
CA TYR A 969 15.48 6.88 4.46
C TYR A 969 15.26 8.31 3.93
N GLY A 970 15.75 8.59 2.72
CA GLY A 970 15.47 9.83 2.00
C GLY A 970 14.31 9.65 1.02
N TYR A 971 13.35 10.58 1.03
CA TYR A 971 12.13 10.51 0.22
C TYR A 971 12.38 10.89 -1.25
N VAL A 972 11.55 10.37 -2.15
CA VAL A 972 11.64 10.59 -3.60
C VAL A 972 11.55 12.08 -3.93
N PHE A 973 10.53 12.74 -3.38
CA PHE A 973 10.44 14.19 -3.29
C PHE A 973 11.18 14.62 -2.01
N PRO A 974 12.33 15.31 -2.10
CA PRO A 974 13.09 15.68 -0.92
C PRO A 974 12.31 16.59 0.04
N GLU A 975 12.30 16.21 1.32
CA GLU A 975 11.57 16.89 2.40
C GLU A 975 12.25 16.62 3.76
N GLU A 976 11.68 17.10 4.87
CA GLU A 976 12.20 16.76 6.22
C GLU A 976 12.30 15.24 6.42
N TYR A 977 13.46 14.77 6.90
CA TYR A 977 13.68 13.36 7.22
C TYR A 977 14.72 13.18 8.34
N GLY A 978 14.78 11.96 8.93
CA GLY A 978 15.84 11.56 9.84
C GLY A 978 15.73 12.05 11.29
N ASN A 979 14.56 12.53 11.72
CA ASN A 979 14.33 12.96 13.10
C ASN A 979 14.23 11.76 14.07
N HIS A 980 14.80 11.90 15.26
CA HIS A 980 14.66 10.93 16.37
C HIS A 980 14.21 11.63 17.65
N THR A 981 13.00 11.29 18.12
CA THR A 981 12.41 11.90 19.32
C THR A 981 12.89 11.23 20.62
N GLY A 982 12.63 11.90 21.75
CA GLY A 982 12.87 11.33 23.07
C GLY A 982 14.34 11.03 23.34
N THR A 983 15.26 11.77 22.73
CA THR A 983 16.69 11.54 22.81
C THR A 983 17.26 12.17 24.08
N ARG A 984 17.94 11.36 24.90
CA ARG A 984 18.64 11.85 26.10
C ARG A 984 19.99 12.43 25.72
N TRP A 985 20.68 11.75 24.82
CA TRP A 985 21.97 12.16 24.27
C TRP A 985 22.24 11.46 22.94
N PHE A 986 23.06 12.08 22.11
CA PHE A 986 23.62 11.49 20.90
C PHE A 986 25.09 11.89 20.72
N LYS A 987 25.85 11.08 20.00
CA LYS A 987 27.24 11.30 19.66
C LYS A 987 27.40 11.33 18.16
N VAL A 988 28.31 12.19 17.71
CA VAL A 988 28.73 12.33 16.32
C VAL A 988 30.25 12.19 16.33
N GLU A 989 30.73 11.03 15.88
CA GLU A 989 32.13 10.59 16.03
C GLU A 989 32.75 10.23 14.68
N ASN A 990 34.07 10.38 14.57
CA ASN A 990 34.83 9.84 13.45
C ASN A 990 35.32 8.42 13.75
N GLU A 991 36.01 7.78 12.79
CA GLU A 991 36.51 6.41 12.93
C GLU A 991 37.51 6.24 14.10
N THR A 992 38.18 7.32 14.49
CA THR A 992 39.14 7.28 15.60
C THR A 992 38.48 7.42 16.98
N GLY A 993 37.16 7.62 17.05
CA GLY A 993 36.41 7.86 18.29
C GLY A 993 36.57 9.27 18.85
N ASN A 994 36.99 10.22 18.01
CA ASN A 994 36.94 11.65 18.33
C ASN A 994 35.61 12.22 17.87
N GLY A 995 35.07 13.22 18.57
CA GLY A 995 33.80 13.83 18.17
C GLY A 995 33.17 14.69 19.25
N VAL A 996 31.84 14.79 19.20
CA VAL A 996 31.04 15.53 20.17
C VAL A 996 29.88 14.67 20.69
N LEU A 997 29.67 14.71 22.00
CA LEU A 997 28.48 14.22 22.68
C LEU A 997 27.55 15.41 22.91
N VAL A 998 26.34 15.32 22.40
CA VAL A 998 25.25 16.23 22.72
C VAL A 998 24.36 15.57 23.75
N LYS A 999 24.12 16.25 24.88
CA LYS A 999 23.26 15.73 25.96
C LYS A 999 22.20 16.76 26.32
N GLY A 1000 20.93 16.36 26.34
CA GLY A 1000 19.84 17.21 26.80
C GLY A 1000 19.74 17.23 28.32
N ARG A 1001 19.30 18.37 28.87
CA ARG A 1001 18.70 18.41 30.21
C ARG A 1001 17.26 17.90 30.12
N GLU A 1002 16.54 18.35 29.11
CA GLU A 1002 15.26 17.84 28.65
C GLU A 1002 15.47 16.69 27.64
N LEU A 1003 14.40 15.99 27.27
CA LEU A 1003 14.46 15.09 26.11
C LEU A 1003 14.51 15.94 24.84
N LEU A 1004 15.42 15.56 23.95
CA LEU A 1004 15.67 16.24 22.69
C LEU A 1004 15.08 15.47 21.51
N ASN A 1005 14.91 16.19 20.42
CA ASN A 1005 14.85 15.67 19.07
C ASN A 1005 16.20 15.94 18.39
N PHE A 1006 16.64 15.05 17.51
CA PHE A 1006 17.85 15.30 16.72
C PHE A 1006 17.76 14.69 15.32
N SER A 1007 18.53 15.27 14.40
CA SER A 1007 18.87 14.69 13.10
C SER A 1007 20.30 15.10 12.71
N VAL A 1008 20.98 14.25 11.94
CA VAL A 1008 22.31 14.53 11.37
C VAL A 1008 22.27 14.18 9.89
N LEU A 1009 22.42 15.18 9.02
CA LEU A 1009 22.13 15.06 7.60
C LEU A 1009 23.33 15.52 6.74
N PRO A 1010 23.56 14.91 5.56
CA PRO A 1010 24.63 15.32 4.64
C PRO A 1010 24.29 16.51 3.74
N TYR A 1011 23.08 17.05 3.88
CA TYR A 1011 22.55 18.14 3.06
C TYR A 1011 22.23 19.36 3.93
N SER A 1012 22.24 20.54 3.34
CA SER A 1012 21.73 21.74 4.02
C SER A 1012 20.20 21.75 4.03
N THR A 1013 19.61 22.40 5.04
CA THR A 1013 18.16 22.64 5.13
C THR A 1013 17.61 23.28 3.85
N THR A 1014 18.33 24.26 3.29
CA THR A 1014 17.95 24.95 2.05
C THR A 1014 17.97 24.02 0.84
N ASN A 1015 18.99 23.16 0.71
CA ASN A 1015 19.06 22.25 -0.43
C ASN A 1015 17.92 21.23 -0.41
N ILE A 1016 17.51 20.74 0.77
CA ILE A 1016 16.35 19.85 0.89
C ILE A 1016 15.05 20.61 0.55
N GLU A 1017 14.88 21.86 1.01
CA GLU A 1017 13.68 22.68 0.74
C GLU A 1017 13.52 23.02 -0.75
N GLU A 1018 14.62 23.15 -1.51
CA GLU A 1018 14.63 23.53 -2.93
C GLU A 1018 14.60 22.35 -3.90
N ALA A 1019 15.15 21.20 -3.51
CA ALA A 1019 15.24 20.03 -4.37
C ALA A 1019 13.86 19.40 -4.58
N THR A 1020 13.59 18.98 -5.81
CA THR A 1020 12.38 18.26 -6.20
C THR A 1020 12.65 16.78 -6.43
N HIS A 1021 13.93 16.43 -6.65
CA HIS A 1021 14.37 15.04 -6.85
C HIS A 1021 15.63 14.73 -6.06
N THR A 1022 15.81 13.46 -5.69
CA THR A 1022 17.00 12.98 -4.97
C THR A 1022 18.31 13.18 -5.73
N ASN A 1023 18.28 13.26 -7.07
CA ASN A 1023 19.48 13.54 -7.84
C ASN A 1023 19.97 14.99 -7.68
N GLU A 1024 19.12 15.93 -7.23
CA GLU A 1024 19.42 17.35 -7.00
C GLU A 1024 20.02 17.63 -5.61
N LEU A 1025 20.02 16.64 -4.72
CA LEU A 1025 20.65 16.73 -3.40
C LEU A 1025 22.18 16.75 -3.52
N ILE A 1026 22.80 17.72 -2.85
CA ILE A 1026 24.24 18.01 -2.90
C ILE A 1026 24.87 17.62 -1.57
N GLU A 1027 25.57 16.48 -1.55
CA GLU A 1027 26.37 16.08 -0.38
C GLU A 1027 27.46 17.12 -0.10
N ARG A 1028 27.69 17.38 1.19
CA ARG A 1028 28.64 18.41 1.66
C ARG A 1028 29.83 17.78 2.39
N ASP A 1029 30.92 18.53 2.48
CA ASP A 1029 32.10 18.19 3.31
C ASP A 1029 31.83 18.31 4.83
N VAL A 1030 30.61 18.70 5.19
CA VAL A 1030 30.10 18.84 6.56
C VAL A 1030 28.73 18.16 6.67
N LEU A 1031 28.37 17.75 7.88
CA LEU A 1031 27.04 17.28 8.25
C LEU A 1031 26.31 18.38 9.00
N THR A 1032 25.05 18.59 8.66
CA THR A 1032 24.13 19.44 9.40
C THR A 1032 23.58 18.68 10.60
N VAL A 1033 23.82 19.21 11.81
CA VAL A 1033 23.38 18.64 13.08
C VAL A 1033 22.28 19.51 13.67
N ASN A 1034 21.10 18.93 13.86
CA ASN A 1034 19.97 19.58 14.53
C ASN A 1034 19.85 19.10 15.98
N ILE A 1035 19.69 20.04 16.90
CA ILE A 1035 19.45 19.80 18.33
C ILE A 1035 18.17 20.54 18.71
N ASP A 1036 17.08 19.80 18.82
CA ASP A 1036 15.76 20.41 18.90
C ASP A 1036 15.10 20.06 20.25
N LEU A 1037 14.39 21.02 20.84
CA LEU A 1037 13.49 20.73 21.97
C LEU A 1037 12.27 19.96 21.47
N ILE A 1038 11.69 20.45 20.39
CA ILE A 1038 10.43 19.95 19.85
C ILE A 1038 10.32 20.29 18.36
N GLN A 1039 9.67 19.40 17.62
CA GLN A 1039 9.31 19.57 16.21
C GLN A 1039 7.84 19.12 16.08
N MET A 1040 7.04 19.87 15.32
CA MET A 1040 5.63 19.53 15.11
C MET A 1040 5.46 18.16 14.44
N GLY A 1041 4.27 17.57 14.54
CA GLY A 1041 3.93 16.30 13.87
C GLY A 1041 4.06 16.34 12.35
N VAL A 1042 3.89 15.20 11.69
CA VAL A 1042 3.90 15.08 10.22
C VAL A 1042 2.51 15.09 9.58
N GLY A 1043 1.45 14.89 10.36
CA GLY A 1043 0.07 14.88 9.85
C GLY A 1043 -0.18 13.70 8.91
N GLY A 1044 -1.12 13.85 7.97
CA GLY A 1044 -1.38 12.81 6.96
C GLY A 1044 -2.78 12.20 6.95
N ASP A 1045 -3.81 12.84 7.52
CA ASP A 1045 -5.19 12.41 7.27
C ASP A 1045 -5.49 12.45 5.76
N ASN A 1046 -4.93 13.46 5.06
CA ASN A 1046 -4.78 13.55 3.60
C ASN A 1046 -3.62 14.50 3.23
N THR A 1047 -3.35 14.71 1.93
CA THR A 1047 -2.25 15.58 1.44
C THR A 1047 -2.74 16.67 0.46
N TRP A 1048 -3.98 17.16 0.61
CA TRP A 1048 -4.52 18.21 -0.26
C TRP A 1048 -5.37 19.29 0.43
N SER A 1049 -5.67 19.11 1.72
CA SER A 1049 -6.59 19.98 2.44
C SER A 1049 -5.99 20.53 3.74
N ALA A 1050 -6.75 21.34 4.46
CA ALA A 1050 -6.38 21.80 5.80
C ALA A 1050 -6.23 20.63 6.81
N LYS A 1051 -6.79 19.45 6.52
CA LYS A 1051 -6.65 18.23 7.34
C LYS A 1051 -5.29 17.53 7.16
N ALA A 1052 -4.45 17.99 6.22
CA ALA A 1052 -3.07 17.52 6.12
C ALA A 1052 -2.20 17.99 7.31
N GLU A 1053 -2.63 19.04 8.01
CA GLU A 1053 -1.95 19.54 9.21
C GLU A 1053 -1.97 18.48 10.34
N PRO A 1054 -0.89 18.36 11.13
CA PRO A 1054 -0.92 17.58 12.37
C PRO A 1054 -2.07 17.99 13.28
N HIS A 1055 -2.65 17.03 14.00
CA HIS A 1055 -3.74 17.34 14.94
C HIS A 1055 -3.25 18.24 16.07
N GLU A 1056 -4.16 18.98 16.71
CA GLU A 1056 -3.84 20.04 17.68
C GLU A 1056 -2.79 19.70 18.75
N PRO A 1057 -2.78 18.49 19.36
CA PRO A 1057 -1.77 18.12 20.37
C PRO A 1057 -0.33 18.03 19.83
N TYR A 1058 -0.18 18.04 18.50
CA TYR A 1058 1.07 17.85 17.77
C TYR A 1058 1.53 19.11 17.03
N ILE A 1059 0.86 20.24 17.25
CA ILE A 1059 1.25 21.56 16.73
C ILE A 1059 2.00 22.35 17.80
N ILE A 1060 3.03 23.10 17.41
CA ILE A 1060 3.74 24.02 18.32
C ILE A 1060 3.14 25.42 18.20
N LYS A 1061 2.42 25.85 19.23
CA LYS A 1061 1.77 27.17 19.29
C LYS A 1061 2.75 28.26 19.74
N PRO A 1062 2.47 29.55 19.49
CA PRO A 1062 3.20 30.63 20.13
C PRO A 1062 3.20 30.52 21.66
N GLY A 1063 4.32 30.86 22.29
CA GLY A 1063 4.50 30.74 23.73
C GLY A 1063 5.97 30.90 24.16
N THR A 1064 6.24 30.61 25.42
CA THR A 1064 7.61 30.60 25.96
C THR A 1064 8.14 29.17 26.08
N TYR A 1065 9.25 28.91 25.40
CA TYR A 1065 9.93 27.63 25.34
C TYR A 1065 11.32 27.75 25.93
N ASN A 1066 11.70 26.80 26.78
CA ASN A 1066 13.00 26.79 27.44
C ASN A 1066 13.57 25.37 27.38
N TYR A 1067 14.84 25.25 27.02
CA TYR A 1067 15.58 24.00 27.19
C TYR A 1067 17.08 24.24 27.29
N SER A 1068 17.79 23.25 27.80
CA SER A 1068 19.24 23.27 27.92
C SER A 1068 19.85 22.01 27.32
N PHE A 1069 21.01 22.15 26.70
CA PHE A 1069 21.82 21.01 26.27
C PHE A 1069 23.30 21.28 26.50
N TYR A 1070 24.09 20.21 26.40
CA TYR A 1070 25.53 20.22 26.60
C TYR A 1070 26.22 19.73 25.34
N LEU A 1071 27.27 20.44 24.91
CA LEU A 1071 28.22 20.00 23.91
C LEU A 1071 29.50 19.58 24.60
N ILE A 1072 29.82 18.29 24.51
CA ILE A 1072 30.92 17.67 25.27
C ILE A 1072 31.91 17.05 24.28
N PRO A 1073 33.15 17.58 24.19
CA PRO A 1073 34.17 17.04 23.31
C PRO A 1073 34.59 15.64 23.73
N ILE A 1074 34.76 14.74 22.76
CA ILE A 1074 35.20 13.36 22.94
C ILE A 1074 36.58 13.22 22.31
N ALA A 1075 37.62 12.88 23.09
CA ALA A 1075 38.97 12.62 22.59
C ALA A 1075 39.41 11.18 22.90
N SER A 1076 39.73 10.40 21.86
CA SER A 1076 39.82 8.94 21.89
C SER A 1076 40.89 8.34 22.81
N LYS A 1077 41.91 9.12 23.19
CA LYS A 1077 43.08 8.60 23.91
C LYS A 1077 43.03 8.68 25.44
N LYS A 1078 42.00 9.24 26.09
CA LYS A 1078 42.02 9.41 27.57
C LYS A 1078 40.72 9.14 28.34
N THR A 1079 39.55 9.04 27.73
CA THR A 1079 38.31 9.05 28.53
C THR A 1079 37.17 8.25 27.88
N LYS A 1080 36.79 7.11 28.47
CA LYS A 1080 35.44 6.55 28.25
C LYS A 1080 34.45 7.50 28.94
N ILE A 1081 33.89 8.43 28.20
CA ILE A 1081 32.85 9.33 28.72
C ILE A 1081 31.58 8.50 28.90
N ASN A 1082 31.21 8.26 30.17
CA ASN A 1082 29.90 7.68 30.50
C ASN A 1082 28.86 8.81 30.50
N PRO A 1083 27.96 8.90 29.51
CA PRO A 1083 27.00 10.00 29.36
C PRO A 1083 26.09 10.17 30.59
N VAL A 1084 25.85 9.08 31.32
CA VAL A 1084 25.00 9.07 32.52
C VAL A 1084 25.67 9.77 33.70
N SER A 1085 27.01 9.75 33.75
CA SER A 1085 27.79 10.34 34.85
C SER A 1085 28.04 11.84 34.72
N ILE A 1086 27.56 12.46 33.65
CA ILE A 1086 27.75 13.88 33.36
C ILE A 1086 26.55 14.65 33.93
N GLN A 1087 26.72 15.26 35.09
CA GLN A 1087 25.82 16.27 35.62
C GLN A 1087 26.69 17.48 36.02
N PHE A 1088 26.23 18.68 35.67
CA PHE A 1088 26.91 19.95 35.95
C PHE A 1088 26.50 20.50 37.31
#